data_AF-A0A7W1IS24-F1
#
_entry.id   AF-A0A7W1IS24-F1
#
_cell.length_a   1.000
_cell.length_b   1.000
_cell.length_c   1.000
_cell.angle_alpha   90.00
_cell.angle_beta   90.00
_cell.angle_gamma   90.00
#
_symmetry.space_group_name_H-M   'P 1'
#
loop_
_entity.id
_entity.type
_entity.pdbx_description
1 polymer ?
#
loop_
_entity_poly.entity_id
_entity_poly.type
_entity_poly.pdbx_seq_one_letter_code
_entity_poly.pdbx_strand_id
1 'polypeptide(L)'
;MRHSYWCCIVAALAVSAAAAAEKPAVPAKAVADQAVRIAVPYTAPDKGYVSLALYDQAGVLMRNLLCAQYVEKGARTATWDATTDLGLAVPAGSYAAKAVYFSEPPALAMIAKVGSAGNPPWRTPDGKGAWGGNLGPGTGICANQTAVVAAWVCVEDNQITGVQQMDADGGIQVRYSTFYPWDCRWACAMDERNLYLGILKGGKELQIAEYALGNPRGKILVTLPTAMAIDPGGSQKGRTYQVLNGMALTAERIYATVTTNDELFIIERGTGKVLDTVSVPGAHGVAVVKDTLLVVSAKQVLRYTLDGKSDGVLVKAGAMKAPTALCVGVDGTVYVADSGEGGTRQIHVFDAGGKPLRTLGKAGGAATQGKYDGAAGFGDGLWLCMGPGGKALFVNDVATGFPRTSRWSLTGQLEQEWFTGIGDNAVVPMNPGRPTEILKFGGEFDPSSLLAWEVDLAKKTWRPAWGFSREHAGSWHDEVIRGHEHGGNPLSKDKGFPGTWPIFAWGSAKEGGLRTFKGRNYMMSDHGAIYTYGPDAPPKLVAMAFSHRCEKQGEVLQTFFNTGPVNWLAWADRNGDAKPQMSEVAVAAKPAALADAQWVRLAFDDQLNIIAMRWTGPDYVDAGAVEICKLPLLEILPDGVPVYDWNKVESIKSLAKPTLQGGGANTVRGAFLSSLIDGGDSYYALIEATGDHPKLGGIDGDGWWASRNWRKKICRFDKATGACRWAVGRRTPGVAQPGEMYNPLMLAGCVGDTVIASDAMGCAWVWDKDGLYLGRLYNGPDDKRADAFTLHIELQGARVVTVGDASYIIANEVGTTVHEILLPRRQPLAVKPVTVTANHASKAKPWDPDGVTPTERPVYRVRPLAAHKPDAPLVIDGAIDPKEGWHGFSDGTAVDEAQVWMDGERVARVRALYDNTNLYLAYVVRTANGPVNAGSELPICPFVSGAYVDASFAPDWSQPQRPDVREGDVRLLIAQITGKGAVEAFQRGYWQKKSGGKGAQSISSPVATVRMEQIAEIPGLQQAWKVMGRDDRAKRVDWQVELAVPLAAIGLANPKGRSVGFDTSIGIANESGNGRERAAHWGGMSEATVVDRPGSSRLLPEHWGTLIFLER
;
A
#
# COMPACT_ATOMS: atom_id res chain seq x y z
N MET A 1 -46.07 -7.05 45.33
CA MET A 1 -46.81 -8.24 45.80
C MET A 1 -45.77 -9.36 45.93
N ARG A 2 -45.55 -9.97 47.12
CA ARG A 2 -46.24 -11.17 47.67
C ARG A 2 -46.08 -12.40 46.74
N HIS A 3 -45.69 -13.63 47.13
CA HIS A 3 -45.32 -14.30 48.41
C HIS A 3 -44.73 -15.72 48.07
N SER A 4 -44.05 -16.55 48.89
CA SER A 4 -43.25 -16.41 50.13
C SER A 4 -42.66 -17.80 50.58
N TYR A 5 -41.53 -17.81 51.33
CA TYR A 5 -41.19 -18.78 52.44
C TYR A 5 -40.80 -20.26 52.05
N TRP A 6 -40.11 -21.13 52.84
CA TRP A 6 -39.29 -21.03 54.08
C TRP A 6 -38.28 -22.22 54.30
N CYS A 7 -37.64 -22.29 55.49
CA CYS A 7 -36.59 -23.18 56.08
C CYS A 7 -36.79 -24.74 56.01
N CYS A 8 -35.89 -25.66 56.44
CA CYS A 8 -34.92 -25.81 57.58
C CYS A 8 -33.65 -26.65 57.19
N ILE A 9 -32.53 -26.85 57.94
CA ILE A 9 -32.07 -26.77 59.37
C ILE A 9 -32.29 -28.08 60.20
N VAL A 10 -31.33 -28.73 60.91
CA VAL A 10 -29.82 -28.73 60.94
C VAL A 10 -29.26 -29.93 61.80
N ALA A 11 -27.91 -30.15 61.89
CA ALA A 11 -27.12 -30.98 62.86
C ALA A 11 -27.13 -32.55 62.76
N ALA A 12 -26.22 -33.36 63.36
CA ALA A 12 -24.76 -33.25 63.70
C ALA A 12 -24.17 -34.59 64.28
N LEU A 13 -22.84 -34.65 64.52
CA LEU A 13 -22.05 -35.53 65.44
C LEU A 13 -21.54 -36.97 65.03
N ALA A 14 -20.25 -37.01 64.66
CA ALA A 14 -19.11 -37.68 65.37
C ALA A 14 -18.91 -39.22 65.50
N VAL A 15 -17.84 -39.69 64.83
CA VAL A 15 -16.70 -40.54 65.31
C VAL A 15 -16.91 -41.99 65.80
N SER A 16 -16.32 -42.94 65.04
CA SER A 16 -15.35 -43.94 65.56
C SER A 16 -14.46 -44.43 64.39
N ALA A 17 -13.34 -45.12 64.65
CA ALA A 17 -12.38 -45.54 63.62
C ALA A 17 -11.70 -46.89 63.90
N ALA A 18 -11.49 -47.70 62.84
CA ALA A 18 -10.53 -48.80 62.75
C ALA A 18 -10.24 -49.12 61.26
N ALA A 19 -9.12 -49.77 60.96
CA ALA A 19 -8.51 -49.78 59.62
C ALA A 19 -8.65 -51.10 58.82
N ALA A 20 -8.17 -51.03 57.57
CA ALA A 20 -7.58 -52.10 56.74
C ALA A 20 -8.50 -53.02 55.90
N ALA A 21 -8.65 -52.64 54.63
CA ALA A 21 -8.51 -53.53 53.47
C ALA A 21 -8.09 -52.70 52.25
N GLU A 22 -7.07 -53.13 51.50
CA GLU A 22 -6.52 -52.36 50.37
C GLU A 22 -7.42 -52.43 49.13
N LYS A 23 -7.44 -51.34 48.35
CA LYS A 23 -7.80 -51.37 46.92
C LYS A 23 -6.58 -50.93 46.11
N PRO A 24 -6.28 -51.58 44.98
CA PRO A 24 -5.05 -51.32 44.24
C PRO A 24 -5.02 -49.88 43.72
N ALA A 25 -3.85 -49.26 43.79
CA ALA A 25 -3.63 -47.92 43.27
C ALA A 25 -3.83 -47.92 41.75
N VAL A 26 -4.89 -47.29 41.28
CA VAL A 26 -4.98 -46.86 39.88
C VAL A 26 -3.83 -45.86 39.67
N PRO A 27 -2.88 -46.12 38.75
CA PRO A 27 -1.78 -45.18 38.53
C PRO A 27 -2.37 -43.83 38.11
N ALA A 28 -1.86 -42.75 38.70
CA ALA A 28 -2.36 -41.40 38.46
C ALA A 28 -2.28 -41.10 36.96
N LYS A 29 -3.44 -41.11 36.29
CA LYS A 29 -3.56 -40.84 34.85
C LYS A 29 -2.99 -39.45 34.62
N ALA A 30 -1.87 -39.37 33.89
CA ALA A 30 -1.08 -38.15 33.79
C ALA A 30 -1.97 -36.97 33.41
N VAL A 31 -2.09 -36.01 34.32
CA VAL A 31 -2.92 -34.82 34.11
C VAL A 31 -2.29 -34.06 32.94
N ALA A 32 -3.05 -33.94 31.84
CA ALA A 32 -2.56 -33.32 30.63
C ALA A 32 -2.01 -31.91 30.93
N ASP A 33 -0.91 -31.57 30.27
CA ASP A 33 -0.06 -30.43 30.58
C ASP A 33 -0.78 -29.09 30.40
N GLN A 34 -1.44 -28.62 31.47
CA GLN A 34 -2.31 -27.45 31.44
C GLN A 34 -1.51 -26.17 31.20
N ALA A 35 -1.81 -25.49 30.08
CA ALA A 35 -1.25 -24.20 29.74
C ALA A 35 -1.53 -23.15 30.82
N VAL A 36 -0.55 -22.27 31.07
CA VAL A 36 -0.66 -21.17 32.04
C VAL A 36 -1.76 -20.20 31.62
N ARG A 37 -2.69 -19.90 32.54
CA ARG A 37 -3.74 -18.88 32.37
C ARG A 37 -3.91 -18.08 33.66
N ILE A 38 -3.15 -16.99 33.79
CA ILE A 38 -3.23 -16.04 34.91
C ILE A 38 -4.36 -15.04 34.65
N ALA A 39 -5.27 -14.87 35.60
CA ALA A 39 -6.38 -13.92 35.51
C ALA A 39 -5.94 -12.49 35.87
N VAL A 40 -6.31 -11.52 35.03
CA VAL A 40 -6.04 -10.08 35.21
C VAL A 40 -7.39 -9.33 35.24
N PRO A 41 -7.98 -9.11 36.43
CA PRO A 41 -9.30 -8.49 36.55
C PRO A 41 -9.25 -6.97 36.40
N TYR A 42 -10.23 -6.42 35.68
CA TYR A 42 -10.45 -4.99 35.49
C TYR A 42 -11.95 -4.66 35.53
N THR A 43 -12.32 -3.39 35.40
CA THR A 43 -13.74 -2.96 35.34
C THR A 43 -13.88 -1.82 34.34
N ALA A 44 -14.74 -2.03 33.34
CA ALA A 44 -15.08 -1.01 32.34
C ALA A 44 -16.15 -0.06 32.93
N PRO A 45 -15.93 1.27 32.94
CA PRO A 45 -16.86 2.23 33.55
C PRO A 45 -18.13 2.41 32.73
N ASP A 46 -18.06 2.25 31.41
CA ASP A 46 -19.20 2.15 30.48
C ASP A 46 -18.82 1.26 29.28
N LYS A 47 -19.70 1.17 28.27
CA LYS A 47 -19.38 0.52 26.99
C LYS A 47 -18.43 1.39 26.15
N GLY A 48 -17.40 0.78 25.59
CA GLY A 48 -16.33 1.49 24.87
C GLY A 48 -15.11 0.60 24.69
N TYR A 49 -13.94 1.19 24.58
CA TYR A 49 -12.68 0.51 24.32
C TYR A 49 -11.80 0.46 25.57
N VAL A 50 -11.08 -0.64 25.77
CA VAL A 50 -10.07 -0.80 26.83
C VAL A 50 -8.75 -1.30 26.25
N SER A 51 -7.66 -0.66 26.66
CA SER A 51 -6.29 -1.12 26.44
C SER A 51 -5.63 -1.41 27.78
N LEU A 52 -4.90 -2.53 27.89
CA LEU A 52 -4.33 -3.03 29.14
C LEU A 52 -3.02 -3.77 28.89
N ALA A 53 -1.97 -3.36 29.59
CA ALA A 53 -0.65 -3.98 29.53
C ALA A 53 -0.02 -4.22 30.92
N LEU A 54 0.94 -5.12 30.95
CA LEU A 54 1.72 -5.51 32.12
C LEU A 54 3.17 -5.02 32.02
N TYR A 55 3.74 -4.63 33.15
CA TYR A 55 5.06 -4.02 33.28
C TYR A 55 5.85 -4.69 34.40
N ASP A 56 7.17 -4.75 34.26
CA ASP A 56 8.06 -5.24 35.32
C ASP A 56 8.30 -4.21 36.44
N GLN A 57 9.22 -4.53 37.36
CA GLN A 57 9.59 -3.65 38.47
C GLN A 57 10.43 -2.43 38.06
N ALA A 58 11.03 -2.45 36.86
CA ALA A 58 11.73 -1.30 36.27
C ALA A 58 10.78 -0.40 35.45
N GLY A 59 9.49 -0.77 35.37
CA GLY A 59 8.47 -0.06 34.60
C GLY A 59 8.51 -0.34 33.09
N VAL A 60 9.24 -1.38 32.65
CA VAL A 60 9.33 -1.78 31.25
C VAL A 60 8.11 -2.60 30.87
N LEU A 61 7.47 -2.31 29.73
CA LEU A 61 6.33 -3.07 29.25
C LEU A 61 6.77 -4.49 28.88
N MET A 62 6.14 -5.48 29.52
CA MET A 62 6.36 -6.90 29.27
C MET A 62 5.39 -7.42 28.22
N ARG A 63 4.10 -7.11 28.35
CA ARG A 63 3.02 -7.73 27.57
C ARG A 63 1.81 -6.80 27.41
N ASN A 64 1.36 -6.57 26.19
CA ASN A 64 0.01 -6.10 25.91
C ASN A 64 -0.96 -7.28 26.01
N LEU A 65 -2.02 -7.12 26.81
CA LEU A 65 -3.10 -8.11 26.96
C LEU A 65 -4.34 -7.69 26.18
N LEU A 66 -4.71 -6.42 26.25
CA LEU A 66 -5.82 -5.84 25.50
C LEU A 66 -5.31 -4.63 24.71
N CYS A 67 -5.62 -4.57 23.42
CA CYS A 67 -5.30 -3.45 22.54
C CYS A 67 -6.61 -2.89 21.99
N ALA A 68 -7.07 -1.73 22.47
CA ALA A 68 -8.33 -1.08 22.09
C ALA A 68 -9.51 -2.06 21.96
N GLN A 69 -9.66 -3.00 22.90
CA GLN A 69 -10.71 -4.02 22.82
C GLN A 69 -12.06 -3.40 23.16
N TYR A 70 -13.06 -3.56 22.29
CA TYR A 70 -14.42 -3.15 22.59
C TYR A 70 -15.03 -4.04 23.69
N VAL A 71 -15.64 -3.41 24.70
CA VAL A 71 -16.21 -4.07 25.88
C VAL A 71 -17.50 -3.40 26.33
N GLU A 72 -18.47 -4.17 26.81
CA GLU A 72 -19.58 -3.61 27.61
C GLU A 72 -19.14 -3.39 29.06
N LYS A 73 -19.72 -2.35 29.67
CA LYS A 73 -19.64 -1.95 31.09
C LYS A 73 -19.59 -3.12 32.08
N GLY A 74 -18.84 -2.94 33.17
CA GLY A 74 -18.83 -3.85 34.32
C GLY A 74 -17.49 -4.57 34.54
N ALA A 75 -17.49 -5.54 35.47
CA ALA A 75 -16.31 -6.32 35.82
C ALA A 75 -15.93 -7.30 34.70
N ARG A 76 -14.63 -7.39 34.42
CA ARG A 76 -14.04 -8.18 33.31
C ARG A 76 -12.71 -8.78 33.74
N THR A 77 -12.22 -9.76 32.97
CA THR A 77 -10.95 -10.42 33.21
C THR A 77 -10.24 -10.67 31.87
N ALA A 78 -9.00 -10.18 31.74
CA ALA A 78 -8.08 -10.62 30.70
C ALA A 78 -7.28 -11.84 31.20
N THR A 79 -6.69 -12.62 30.29
CA THR A 79 -5.88 -13.81 30.63
C THR A 79 -4.46 -13.69 30.08
N TRP A 80 -3.47 -14.10 30.86
CA TRP A 80 -2.05 -14.05 30.52
C TRP A 80 -1.40 -15.43 30.65
N ASP A 81 -0.50 -15.74 29.71
CA ASP A 81 0.26 -16.99 29.59
C ASP A 81 1.61 -16.96 30.34
N ALA A 82 1.92 -15.85 31.03
CA ALA A 82 3.23 -15.54 31.59
C ALA A 82 4.36 -15.42 30.54
N THR A 83 4.06 -14.91 29.35
CA THR A 83 5.08 -14.52 28.35
C THR A 83 5.10 -13.00 28.06
N THR A 84 6.15 -12.52 27.40
CA THR A 84 6.26 -11.15 26.87
C THR A 84 5.52 -10.97 25.54
N ASP A 85 5.45 -9.74 25.01
CA ASP A 85 5.00 -9.45 23.63
C ASP A 85 5.92 -10.06 22.53
N LEU A 86 7.04 -10.67 22.92
CA LEU A 86 7.93 -11.47 22.08
C LEU A 86 7.85 -12.98 22.39
N GLY A 87 6.86 -13.41 23.17
CA GLY A 87 6.63 -14.82 23.51
C GLY A 87 7.76 -15.46 24.35
N LEU A 88 8.59 -14.66 25.04
CA LEU A 88 9.55 -15.18 26.02
C LEU A 88 8.85 -15.38 27.37
N ALA A 89 9.08 -16.53 28.03
CA ALA A 89 8.60 -16.76 29.39
C ALA A 89 9.19 -15.73 30.38
N VAL A 90 8.37 -15.19 31.28
CA VAL A 90 8.82 -14.21 32.30
C VAL A 90 9.14 -14.90 33.63
N PRO A 91 10.07 -14.37 34.44
CA PRO A 91 10.38 -14.93 35.76
C PRO A 91 9.20 -14.83 36.75
N ALA A 92 9.29 -15.59 37.85
CA ALA A 92 8.37 -15.43 38.95
C ALA A 92 8.55 -14.06 39.63
N GLY A 93 7.45 -13.36 39.92
CA GLY A 93 7.50 -11.98 40.40
C GLY A 93 6.13 -11.30 40.42
N SER A 94 6.14 -10.02 40.83
CA SER A 94 4.97 -9.13 40.79
C SER A 94 5.12 -8.13 39.64
N TYR A 95 4.11 -8.06 38.79
CA TYR A 95 4.05 -7.22 37.61
C TYR A 95 2.99 -6.13 37.79
N ALA A 96 3.35 -4.88 37.52
CA ALA A 96 2.39 -3.79 37.53
C ALA A 96 1.46 -3.88 36.30
N ALA A 97 0.23 -3.41 36.44
CA ALA A 97 -0.73 -3.34 35.34
C ALA A 97 -1.16 -1.90 35.12
N LYS A 98 -1.19 -1.44 33.86
CA LYS A 98 -1.81 -0.16 33.47
C LYS A 98 -2.91 -0.45 32.47
N ALA A 99 -4.00 0.29 32.57
CA ALA A 99 -5.06 0.25 31.58
C ALA A 99 -5.71 1.62 31.40
N VAL A 100 -6.23 1.86 30.20
CA VAL A 100 -7.03 3.04 29.86
C VAL A 100 -8.34 2.60 29.23
N TYR A 101 -9.39 3.35 29.53
CA TYR A 101 -10.70 3.31 28.88
C TYR A 101 -10.89 4.55 28.02
N PHE A 102 -11.57 4.40 26.88
CA PHE A 102 -12.02 5.51 26.04
C PHE A 102 -13.33 5.11 25.32
N SER A 103 -14.26 6.05 25.18
CA SER A 103 -15.59 5.79 24.59
C SER A 103 -15.58 5.73 23.06
N GLU A 104 -14.64 6.42 22.43
CA GLU A 104 -14.53 6.64 20.98
C GLU A 104 -13.07 6.42 20.56
N PRO A 105 -12.79 5.87 19.36
CA PRO A 105 -11.43 5.69 18.88
C PRO A 105 -10.80 7.02 18.44
N PRO A 106 -9.48 7.07 18.17
CA PRO A 106 -8.86 8.14 17.39
C PRO A 106 -9.58 8.36 16.05
N ALA A 107 -9.73 9.61 15.65
CA ALA A 107 -10.45 10.00 14.43
C ALA A 107 -9.73 11.15 13.70
N LEU A 108 -10.21 11.46 12.49
CA LEU A 108 -9.69 12.52 11.64
C LEU A 108 -10.81 13.44 11.16
N ALA A 109 -10.52 14.73 11.05
CA ALA A 109 -11.36 15.69 10.31
C ALA A 109 -10.63 16.14 9.04
N MET A 110 -11.24 15.92 7.88
CA MET A 110 -10.66 16.28 6.59
C MET A 110 -10.50 17.81 6.46
N ILE A 111 -9.30 18.27 6.09
CA ILE A 111 -9.00 19.68 5.82
C ILE A 111 -8.83 19.91 4.32
N ALA A 112 -7.93 19.17 3.67
CA ALA A 112 -7.63 19.36 2.25
C ALA A 112 -7.02 18.10 1.63
N LYS A 113 -7.18 17.93 0.31
CA LYS A 113 -6.30 17.09 -0.50
C LYS A 113 -5.62 17.97 -1.54
N VAL A 114 -4.38 18.33 -1.26
CA VAL A 114 -3.57 19.33 -1.95
C VAL A 114 -2.98 18.74 -3.23
N GLY A 115 -3.04 19.52 -4.31
CA GLY A 115 -2.51 19.15 -5.62
C GLY A 115 -3.33 18.11 -6.41
N SER A 116 -4.47 17.66 -5.89
CA SER A 116 -5.39 16.75 -6.59
C SER A 116 -6.78 17.37 -6.68
N ALA A 117 -7.25 17.61 -7.91
CA ALA A 117 -8.56 18.18 -8.18
C ALA A 117 -9.70 17.14 -8.05
N GLY A 118 -10.92 17.59 -8.40
CA GLY A 118 -12.14 16.78 -8.32
C GLY A 118 -13.04 17.21 -7.17
N ASN A 119 -14.33 16.89 -7.27
CA ASN A 119 -15.32 17.20 -6.24
C ASN A 119 -16.16 15.95 -5.92
N PRO A 120 -15.83 15.17 -4.86
CA PRO A 120 -14.69 15.37 -3.96
C PRO A 120 -13.32 15.01 -4.60
N PRO A 121 -12.20 15.47 -4.03
CA PRO A 121 -10.85 15.14 -4.53
C PRO A 121 -10.34 13.76 -4.09
N TRP A 122 -11.06 13.07 -3.20
CA TRP A 122 -10.83 11.65 -2.88
C TRP A 122 -11.74 10.74 -3.70
N ARG A 123 -11.35 9.46 -3.84
CA ARG A 123 -12.12 8.47 -4.61
C ARG A 123 -13.47 8.21 -3.95
N THR A 124 -14.50 7.96 -4.76
CA THR A 124 -15.85 7.59 -4.29
C THR A 124 -16.29 6.25 -4.89
N PRO A 125 -17.24 5.52 -4.28
CA PRO A 125 -17.67 4.20 -4.78
C PRO A 125 -18.35 4.23 -6.16
N ASP A 126 -18.91 5.37 -6.56
CA ASP A 126 -19.49 5.61 -7.89
C ASP A 126 -18.44 6.04 -8.94
N GLY A 127 -17.16 6.15 -8.54
CA GLY A 127 -16.05 6.54 -9.40
C GLY A 127 -15.95 8.03 -9.73
N LYS A 128 -16.82 8.91 -9.23
CA LYS A 128 -16.89 10.32 -9.65
C LYS A 128 -15.93 11.27 -8.93
N GLY A 129 -15.49 10.93 -7.73
CA GLY A 129 -14.44 11.66 -7.00
C GLY A 129 -13.02 11.27 -7.41
N ALA A 130 -12.04 12.11 -7.02
CA ALA A 130 -10.60 12.08 -7.36
C ALA A 130 -10.25 12.24 -8.84
N TRP A 131 -9.58 13.33 -9.18
CA TRP A 131 -9.21 13.68 -10.54
C TRP A 131 -7.77 13.25 -10.89
N GLY A 132 -7.56 12.73 -12.11
CA GLY A 132 -6.25 12.28 -12.61
C GLY A 132 -5.85 10.79 -12.46
N GLY A 133 -4.63 10.46 -12.89
CA GLY A 133 -3.94 9.19 -12.63
C GLY A 133 -3.04 9.25 -11.38
N ASN A 134 -2.31 8.17 -11.05
CA ASN A 134 -1.46 8.13 -9.85
C ASN A 134 0.06 8.00 -10.06
N LEU A 135 0.55 7.66 -11.26
CA LEU A 135 1.98 7.43 -11.48
C LEU A 135 2.55 8.15 -12.70
N GLY A 136 1.85 8.08 -13.84
CA GLY A 136 2.27 8.76 -15.07
C GLY A 136 1.67 10.16 -15.25
N PRO A 137 2.36 11.07 -15.96
CA PRO A 137 1.78 12.33 -16.41
C PRO A 137 0.58 12.11 -17.36
N GLY A 138 -0.20 13.18 -17.58
CA GLY A 138 -1.23 13.22 -18.60
C GLY A 138 -0.62 13.08 -20.01
N THR A 139 -1.26 12.29 -20.87
CA THR A 139 -0.89 12.10 -22.27
C THR A 139 -2.07 12.45 -23.18
N GLY A 140 -2.80 11.48 -23.72
CA GLY A 140 -3.90 11.74 -24.65
C GLY A 140 -5.04 12.58 -24.05
N ILE A 141 -5.58 13.48 -24.86
CA ILE A 141 -6.85 14.16 -24.61
C ILE A 141 -7.66 14.23 -25.91
N CYS A 142 -8.97 13.96 -25.83
CA CYS A 142 -9.90 14.11 -26.95
C CYS A 142 -11.29 14.54 -26.47
N ALA A 143 -12.14 15.00 -27.38
CA ALA A 143 -13.46 15.54 -27.07
C ALA A 143 -14.46 15.23 -28.19
N ASN A 144 -15.75 15.29 -27.84
CA ASN A 144 -16.88 15.19 -28.76
C ASN A 144 -17.88 16.34 -28.46
N GLN A 145 -19.10 16.34 -29.00
CA GLN A 145 -20.04 17.45 -28.78
C GLN A 145 -20.44 17.67 -27.31
N THR A 146 -20.28 16.69 -26.42
CA THR A 146 -20.81 16.70 -25.04
C THR A 146 -19.76 16.45 -23.94
N ALA A 147 -18.67 15.76 -24.25
CA ALA A 147 -17.71 15.26 -23.26
C ALA A 147 -16.25 15.44 -23.69
N VAL A 148 -15.35 15.38 -22.71
CA VAL A 148 -13.89 15.30 -22.85
C VAL A 148 -13.41 13.98 -22.26
N VAL A 149 -12.43 13.34 -22.88
CA VAL A 149 -11.68 12.21 -22.30
C VAL A 149 -10.22 12.59 -22.16
N ALA A 150 -9.66 12.41 -20.97
CA ALA A 150 -8.22 12.53 -20.70
C ALA A 150 -7.64 11.19 -20.24
N ALA A 151 -6.38 10.95 -20.62
CA ALA A 151 -5.60 9.77 -20.26
C ALA A 151 -4.30 10.15 -19.54
N TRP A 152 -3.86 9.29 -18.62
CA TRP A 152 -2.59 9.37 -17.89
C TRP A 152 -1.79 8.10 -18.17
N VAL A 153 -0.50 8.26 -18.50
CA VAL A 153 0.26 7.18 -19.14
C VAL A 153 0.33 5.93 -18.27
N CYS A 154 0.72 6.01 -17.01
CA CYS A 154 0.85 4.84 -16.14
C CYS A 154 0.01 4.97 -14.87
N VAL A 155 -0.48 3.84 -14.38
CA VAL A 155 -1.11 3.71 -13.05
C VAL A 155 -0.62 2.44 -12.37
N GLU A 156 -0.45 2.54 -11.07
CA GLU A 156 -0.09 1.45 -10.16
C GLU A 156 -1.32 0.94 -9.38
N ASP A 157 -2.25 1.84 -9.06
CA ASP A 157 -3.46 1.53 -8.30
C ASP A 157 -4.53 0.87 -9.18
N ASN A 158 -4.93 -0.36 -8.85
CA ASN A 158 -5.92 -1.11 -9.62
C ASN A 158 -7.35 -0.53 -9.59
N GLN A 159 -7.62 0.47 -8.74
CA GLN A 159 -8.88 1.23 -8.71
C GLN A 159 -8.80 2.51 -9.54
N ILE A 160 -7.61 2.95 -9.95
CA ILE A 160 -7.40 4.17 -10.76
C ILE A 160 -7.09 3.73 -12.19
N THR A 161 -8.08 3.82 -13.07
CA THR A 161 -7.92 3.35 -14.46
C THR A 161 -7.07 4.27 -15.34
N GLY A 162 -6.73 5.47 -14.88
CA GLY A 162 -5.95 6.46 -15.64
C GLY A 162 -6.57 6.92 -16.96
N VAL A 163 -7.87 6.72 -17.16
CA VAL A 163 -8.63 7.20 -18.33
C VAL A 163 -10.01 7.66 -17.86
N GLN A 164 -10.31 8.95 -17.98
CA GLN A 164 -11.50 9.58 -17.40
C GLN A 164 -12.30 10.32 -18.47
N GLN A 165 -13.60 10.02 -18.58
CA GLN A 165 -14.56 10.87 -19.29
C GLN A 165 -15.15 11.89 -18.33
N MET A 166 -15.23 13.13 -18.80
CA MET A 166 -15.74 14.28 -18.07
C MET A 166 -16.76 15.03 -18.93
N ASP A 167 -17.65 15.78 -18.28
CA ASP A 167 -18.32 16.92 -18.91
C ASP A 167 -17.37 18.11 -19.11
N ALA A 168 -17.89 19.21 -19.67
CA ALA A 168 -17.10 20.41 -19.97
C ALA A 168 -16.56 21.14 -18.73
N ASP A 169 -17.10 20.88 -17.53
CA ASP A 169 -16.68 21.47 -16.25
C ASP A 169 -15.84 20.49 -15.41
N GLY A 170 -15.42 19.37 -16.00
CA GLY A 170 -14.52 18.40 -15.38
C GLY A 170 -15.21 17.39 -14.46
N GLY A 171 -16.55 17.38 -14.42
CA GLY A 171 -17.33 16.39 -13.67
C GLY A 171 -17.16 15.00 -14.28
N ILE A 172 -16.58 14.07 -13.52
CA ILE A 172 -16.28 12.71 -14.01
C ILE A 172 -17.58 11.95 -14.23
N GLN A 173 -17.78 11.47 -15.46
CA GLN A 173 -18.95 10.70 -15.89
C GLN A 173 -18.64 9.20 -15.95
N VAL A 174 -17.45 8.81 -16.45
CA VAL A 174 -17.04 7.41 -16.65
C VAL A 174 -15.53 7.25 -16.42
N ARG A 175 -15.10 6.10 -15.90
CA ARG A 175 -13.70 5.63 -15.90
C ARG A 175 -13.56 4.41 -16.79
N TYR A 176 -12.64 4.42 -17.74
CA TYR A 176 -12.41 3.29 -18.65
C TYR A 176 -11.28 2.40 -18.14
N SER A 177 -11.57 1.15 -17.81
CA SER A 177 -10.59 0.14 -17.39
C SER A 177 -9.78 -0.37 -18.58
N THR A 178 -8.45 -0.39 -18.47
CA THR A 178 -7.57 -1.02 -19.48
C THR A 178 -7.36 -2.51 -19.21
N PHE A 179 -6.47 -3.15 -19.97
CA PHE A 179 -6.44 -4.61 -20.14
C PHE A 179 -5.31 -5.29 -19.36
N TYR A 180 -4.26 -4.55 -19.01
CA TYR A 180 -3.05 -5.12 -18.41
C TYR A 180 -2.60 -4.30 -17.20
N PRO A 181 -2.14 -4.93 -16.11
CA PRO A 181 -1.37 -4.25 -15.08
C PRO A 181 -0.16 -3.57 -15.71
N TRP A 182 0.09 -2.30 -15.34
CA TRP A 182 1.21 -1.51 -15.84
C TRP A 182 1.23 -1.31 -17.38
N ASP A 183 0.06 -1.19 -18.02
CA ASP A 183 -0.02 -0.67 -19.39
C ASP A 183 0.15 0.85 -19.46
N CYS A 184 0.81 1.31 -20.54
CA CYS A 184 1.08 2.72 -20.78
C CYS A 184 0.09 3.29 -21.81
N ARG A 185 -0.74 4.28 -21.43
CA ARG A 185 -1.66 4.98 -22.34
C ARG A 185 -0.99 6.16 -23.02
N TRP A 186 -1.13 6.25 -24.34
CA TRP A 186 -0.58 7.33 -25.14
C TRP A 186 -1.72 8.21 -25.70
N ALA A 187 -1.83 8.42 -27.02
CA ALA A 187 -2.94 9.18 -27.58
C ALA A 187 -4.30 8.46 -27.51
N CYS A 188 -5.37 9.25 -27.61
CA CYS A 188 -6.75 8.79 -27.71
C CYS A 188 -7.53 9.68 -28.70
N ALA A 189 -8.62 9.15 -29.25
CA ALA A 189 -9.56 9.88 -30.09
C ALA A 189 -10.97 9.30 -29.91
N MET A 190 -12.02 10.11 -30.02
CA MET A 190 -13.41 9.64 -29.91
C MET A 190 -14.36 10.35 -30.87
N ASP A 191 -15.53 9.75 -31.07
CA ASP A 191 -16.68 10.39 -31.70
C ASP A 191 -17.88 10.42 -30.73
N GLU A 192 -19.11 10.55 -31.24
CA GLU A 192 -20.33 10.56 -30.42
C GLU A 192 -20.76 9.16 -29.92
N ARG A 193 -19.99 8.10 -30.19
CA ARG A 193 -20.34 6.70 -29.85
C ARG A 193 -19.19 5.89 -29.26
N ASN A 194 -17.96 6.07 -29.73
CA ASN A 194 -16.82 5.24 -29.34
C ASN A 194 -15.58 6.07 -29.00
N LEU A 195 -14.86 5.63 -27.97
CA LEU A 195 -13.50 6.06 -27.62
C LEU A 195 -12.49 5.01 -28.13
N TYR A 196 -11.41 5.50 -28.74
CA TYR A 196 -10.23 4.72 -29.12
C TYR A 196 -9.01 5.19 -28.33
N LEU A 197 -8.20 4.23 -27.90
CA LEU A 197 -7.09 4.47 -26.97
C LEU A 197 -5.85 3.69 -27.37
N GLY A 198 -4.72 4.38 -27.52
CA GLY A 198 -3.40 3.77 -27.73
C GLY A 198 -2.83 3.23 -26.43
N ILE A 199 -2.51 1.93 -26.40
CA ILE A 199 -2.03 1.21 -25.22
C ILE A 199 -0.73 0.48 -25.55
N LEU A 200 0.35 0.78 -24.83
CA LEU A 200 1.60 0.02 -24.84
C LEU A 200 1.55 -1.04 -23.73
N LYS A 201 1.41 -2.30 -24.14
CA LYS A 201 1.32 -3.48 -23.27
C LYS A 201 2.72 -3.85 -22.75
N GLY A 202 3.03 -3.43 -21.53
CA GLY A 202 4.22 -3.87 -20.79
C GLY A 202 5.55 -3.73 -21.54
N GLY A 203 5.69 -2.70 -22.38
CA GLY A 203 6.88 -2.46 -23.20
C GLY A 203 7.09 -3.43 -24.38
N LYS A 204 6.07 -4.19 -24.83
CA LYS A 204 6.24 -5.27 -25.83
C LYS A 204 5.39 -5.16 -27.08
N GLU A 205 4.17 -4.65 -26.96
CA GLU A 205 3.22 -4.52 -28.07
C GLU A 205 2.53 -3.17 -27.96
N LEU A 206 2.43 -2.44 -29.07
CA LEU A 206 1.60 -1.24 -29.18
C LEU A 206 0.25 -1.63 -29.79
N GLN A 207 -0.83 -1.29 -29.11
CA GLN A 207 -2.19 -1.71 -29.45
C GLN A 207 -3.14 -0.51 -29.46
N ILE A 208 -4.27 -0.64 -30.16
CA ILE A 208 -5.41 0.28 -30.05
C ILE A 208 -6.61 -0.51 -29.51
N ALA A 209 -7.26 0.04 -28.48
CA ALA A 209 -8.50 -0.46 -27.92
C ALA A 209 -9.70 0.37 -28.37
N GLU A 210 -10.89 -0.25 -28.43
CA GLU A 210 -12.18 0.39 -28.67
C GLU A 210 -13.10 0.22 -27.45
N TYR A 211 -13.73 1.32 -27.03
CA TYR A 211 -14.73 1.38 -25.96
C TYR A 211 -15.99 2.06 -26.50
N ALA A 212 -17.17 1.50 -26.23
CA ALA A 212 -18.41 2.26 -26.41
C ALA A 212 -18.52 3.32 -25.30
N LEU A 213 -18.90 4.55 -25.65
CA LEU A 213 -19.04 5.62 -24.66
C LEU A 213 -20.11 5.27 -23.62
N GLY A 214 -19.82 5.52 -22.34
CA GLY A 214 -20.65 5.07 -21.22
C GLY A 214 -20.33 3.67 -20.71
N ASN A 215 -19.62 2.82 -21.48
CA ASN A 215 -19.24 1.47 -21.05
C ASN A 215 -17.77 1.45 -20.54
N PRO A 216 -17.51 1.23 -19.24
CA PRO A 216 -16.16 1.26 -18.67
C PRO A 216 -15.23 0.14 -19.17
N ARG A 217 -15.71 -0.85 -19.94
CA ARG A 217 -14.92 -1.95 -20.49
C ARG A 217 -14.94 -1.95 -22.02
N GLY A 218 -13.76 -2.00 -22.63
CA GLY A 218 -13.57 -2.08 -24.07
C GLY A 218 -13.09 -3.45 -24.55
N LYS A 219 -12.61 -3.49 -25.79
CA LYS A 219 -11.87 -4.60 -26.41
C LYS A 219 -10.57 -4.08 -27.03
N ILE A 220 -9.57 -4.94 -27.18
CA ILE A 220 -8.47 -4.66 -28.12
C ILE A 220 -9.04 -4.75 -29.55
N LEU A 221 -8.79 -3.73 -30.37
CA LEU A 221 -9.21 -3.67 -31.76
C LEU A 221 -8.08 -4.16 -32.69
N VAL A 222 -6.84 -3.75 -32.42
CA VAL A 222 -5.68 -4.06 -33.27
C VAL A 222 -4.36 -3.97 -32.47
N THR A 223 -3.40 -4.84 -32.80
CA THR A 223 -1.98 -4.66 -32.47
C THR A 223 -1.27 -4.05 -33.67
N LEU A 224 -0.59 -2.92 -33.50
CA LEU A 224 0.11 -2.24 -34.59
C LEU A 224 1.40 -3.02 -34.94
N PRO A 225 1.67 -3.30 -36.24
CA PRO A 225 2.86 -4.05 -36.67
C PRO A 225 4.11 -3.15 -36.72
N THR A 226 4.39 -2.46 -35.62
CA THR A 226 5.53 -1.56 -35.43
C THR A 226 6.68 -2.27 -34.71
N ALA A 227 7.93 -1.95 -35.04
CA ALA A 227 9.09 -2.49 -34.34
C ALA A 227 9.31 -1.78 -33.00
N MET A 228 9.59 -2.51 -31.92
CA MET A 228 9.83 -1.89 -30.61
C MET A 228 11.20 -1.20 -30.55
N ALA A 229 11.23 0.08 -30.16
CA ALA A 229 12.47 0.81 -29.88
C ALA A 229 13.09 0.33 -28.56
N ILE A 230 14.40 0.52 -28.39
CA ILE A 230 15.14 0.23 -27.15
C ILE A 230 15.57 1.55 -26.53
N ASP A 231 15.32 1.75 -25.23
CA ASP A 231 15.74 2.96 -24.53
C ASP A 231 17.28 3.02 -24.46
N PRO A 232 17.92 4.06 -25.04
CA PRO A 232 19.38 4.17 -25.08
C PRO A 232 20.01 4.59 -23.73
N GLY A 233 19.22 5.05 -22.75
CA GLY A 233 19.76 5.68 -21.54
C GLY A 233 18.88 5.53 -20.30
N GLY A 234 19.24 6.26 -19.25
CA GLY A 234 18.44 6.29 -18.02
C GLY A 234 18.42 5.00 -17.20
N SER A 235 17.55 4.97 -16.20
CA SER A 235 17.24 3.77 -15.41
C SER A 235 16.55 2.70 -16.26
N GLN A 236 15.96 3.11 -17.38
CA GLN A 236 15.25 2.30 -18.35
C GLN A 236 16.16 1.64 -19.41
N LYS A 237 17.44 2.07 -19.55
CA LYS A 237 18.44 1.61 -20.54
C LYS A 237 18.33 0.12 -20.86
N GLY A 238 18.07 -0.19 -22.14
CA GLY A 238 17.90 -1.56 -22.63
C GLY A 238 16.49 -2.15 -22.52
N ARG A 239 15.51 -1.43 -21.93
CA ARG A 239 14.08 -1.80 -21.99
C ARG A 239 13.48 -1.38 -23.34
N THR A 240 12.46 -2.10 -23.77
CA THR A 240 11.72 -1.81 -25.01
C THR A 240 10.55 -0.86 -24.78
N TYR A 241 10.36 0.11 -25.68
CA TYR A 241 9.31 1.13 -25.60
C TYR A 241 8.82 1.55 -27.00
N GLN A 242 7.65 2.19 -27.06
CA GLN A 242 7.11 2.86 -28.25
C GLN A 242 6.22 4.03 -27.83
N VAL A 243 6.10 5.06 -28.69
CA VAL A 243 5.38 6.30 -28.37
C VAL A 243 4.36 6.64 -29.45
N LEU A 244 3.07 6.56 -29.11
CA LEU A 244 1.94 6.84 -30.02
C LEU A 244 1.37 8.24 -29.73
N ASN A 245 1.96 9.30 -30.31
CA ASN A 245 1.69 10.68 -29.90
C ASN A 245 0.41 11.31 -30.46
N GLY A 246 -0.16 10.77 -31.54
CA GLY A 246 -1.37 11.32 -32.16
C GLY A 246 -2.35 10.24 -32.61
N MET A 247 -3.65 10.55 -32.50
CA MET A 247 -4.72 9.71 -33.00
C MET A 247 -5.87 10.58 -33.56
N ALA A 248 -6.43 10.19 -34.70
CA ALA A 248 -7.56 10.88 -35.33
C ALA A 248 -8.54 9.88 -36.00
N LEU A 249 -9.76 10.33 -36.31
CA LEU A 249 -10.84 9.47 -36.81
C LEU A 249 -11.53 10.08 -38.05
N THR A 250 -11.99 9.22 -38.94
CA THR A 250 -13.17 9.48 -39.79
C THR A 250 -14.32 8.55 -39.34
N ALA A 251 -15.44 8.53 -40.06
CA ALA A 251 -16.49 7.54 -39.84
C ALA A 251 -16.00 6.09 -40.04
N GLU A 252 -14.99 5.88 -40.90
CA GLU A 252 -14.53 4.56 -41.35
C GLU A 252 -13.12 4.19 -40.89
N ARG A 253 -12.25 5.18 -40.61
CA ARG A 253 -10.81 4.97 -40.39
C ARG A 253 -10.29 5.57 -39.08
N ILE A 254 -9.29 4.92 -38.49
CA ILE A 254 -8.41 5.47 -37.45
C ILE A 254 -7.07 5.81 -38.10
N TYR A 255 -6.51 6.95 -37.71
CA TYR A 255 -5.14 7.35 -38.00
C TYR A 255 -4.36 7.36 -36.68
N ALA A 256 -3.19 6.75 -36.65
CA ALA A 256 -2.35 6.71 -35.45
C ALA A 256 -0.87 6.94 -35.82
N THR A 257 -0.22 7.90 -35.16
CA THR A 257 1.19 8.23 -35.39
C THR A 257 2.10 7.63 -34.33
N VAL A 258 3.18 6.98 -34.76
CA VAL A 258 4.20 6.38 -33.90
C VAL A 258 5.52 7.12 -34.16
N THR A 259 5.81 8.09 -33.29
CA THR A 259 6.90 9.06 -33.48
C THR A 259 8.26 8.39 -33.54
N THR A 260 8.46 7.32 -32.78
CA THR A 260 9.75 6.67 -32.58
C THR A 260 10.28 5.94 -33.82
N ASN A 261 9.40 5.69 -34.81
CA ASN A 261 9.70 4.97 -36.05
C ASN A 261 9.36 5.76 -37.34
N ASP A 262 8.95 7.04 -37.22
CA ASP A 262 8.44 7.84 -38.34
C ASP A 262 7.23 7.21 -39.06
N GLU A 263 6.29 6.59 -38.32
CA GLU A 263 5.15 5.85 -38.87
C GLU A 263 3.80 6.57 -38.67
N LEU A 264 2.93 6.50 -39.68
CA LEU A 264 1.51 6.83 -39.65
C LEU A 264 0.69 5.62 -40.14
N PHE A 265 -0.04 4.98 -39.23
CA PHE A 265 -0.93 3.85 -39.54
C PHE A 265 -2.32 4.35 -39.97
N ILE A 266 -2.87 3.73 -41.02
CA ILE A 266 -4.26 3.91 -41.49
C ILE A 266 -5.00 2.60 -41.25
N ILE A 267 -6.10 2.63 -40.50
CA ILE A 267 -6.74 1.43 -39.93
C ILE A 267 -8.25 1.48 -40.14
N GLU A 268 -8.87 0.39 -40.57
CA GLU A 268 -10.32 0.24 -40.71
C GLU A 268 -11.01 0.09 -39.34
N ARG A 269 -11.90 1.02 -38.98
CA ARG A 269 -12.57 1.06 -37.66
C ARG A 269 -13.38 -0.19 -37.35
N GLY A 270 -14.11 -0.71 -38.34
CA GLY A 270 -15.04 -1.83 -38.14
C GLY A 270 -14.37 -3.17 -37.84
N THR A 271 -13.11 -3.36 -38.22
CA THR A 271 -12.41 -4.65 -38.16
C THR A 271 -11.06 -4.60 -37.43
N GLY A 272 -10.47 -3.41 -37.26
CA GLY A 272 -9.09 -3.26 -36.80
C GLY A 272 -8.03 -3.56 -37.86
N LYS A 273 -8.43 -3.83 -39.11
CA LYS A 273 -7.49 -4.11 -40.21
C LYS A 273 -6.63 -2.88 -40.50
N VAL A 274 -5.30 -3.02 -40.37
CA VAL A 274 -4.36 -2.04 -40.93
C VAL A 274 -4.50 -2.05 -42.45
N LEU A 275 -4.80 -0.88 -43.02
CA LEU A 275 -4.98 -0.67 -44.45
C LEU A 275 -3.66 -0.25 -45.12
N ASP A 276 -2.90 0.63 -44.47
CA ASP A 276 -1.60 1.12 -44.94
C ASP A 276 -0.75 1.66 -43.77
N THR A 277 0.57 1.79 -44.00
CA THR A 277 1.52 2.43 -43.08
C THR A 277 2.40 3.40 -43.86
N VAL A 278 2.19 4.69 -43.65
CA VAL A 278 2.90 5.78 -44.33
C VAL A 278 4.12 6.21 -43.51
N SER A 279 5.27 6.41 -44.15
CA SER A 279 6.43 7.04 -43.49
C SER A 279 6.27 8.57 -43.44
N VAL A 280 6.37 9.14 -42.24
CA VAL A 280 6.22 10.58 -41.97
C VAL A 280 7.29 11.00 -40.95
N PRO A 281 8.36 11.72 -41.36
CA PRO A 281 9.46 12.09 -40.47
C PRO A 281 9.01 12.91 -39.26
N GLY A 282 9.37 12.47 -38.05
CA GLY A 282 8.95 13.06 -36.78
C GLY A 282 7.42 13.11 -36.63
N ALA A 283 6.73 12.00 -36.91
CA ALA A 283 5.27 11.89 -36.85
C ALA A 283 4.73 12.19 -35.44
N HIS A 284 3.99 13.28 -35.29
CA HIS A 284 3.47 13.79 -34.01
C HIS A 284 1.93 13.90 -34.07
N GLY A 285 1.30 14.87 -33.41
CA GLY A 285 -0.15 15.04 -33.43
C GLY A 285 -0.77 15.07 -34.83
N VAL A 286 -1.97 14.51 -34.94
CA VAL A 286 -2.72 14.34 -36.21
C VAL A 286 -4.18 14.71 -36.01
N ALA A 287 -4.81 15.31 -37.01
CA ALA A 287 -6.25 15.59 -37.05
C ALA A 287 -6.83 15.47 -38.46
N VAL A 288 -8.14 15.25 -38.56
CA VAL A 288 -8.88 15.20 -39.83
C VAL A 288 -9.66 16.52 -40.01
N VAL A 289 -9.59 17.10 -41.21
CA VAL A 289 -10.31 18.30 -41.62
C VAL A 289 -10.96 18.03 -42.97
N LYS A 290 -12.26 17.70 -42.95
CA LYS A 290 -12.99 17.21 -44.13
C LYS A 290 -12.24 16.00 -44.73
N ASP A 291 -11.84 16.07 -45.99
CA ASP A 291 -11.16 15.01 -46.73
C ASP A 291 -9.62 15.10 -46.66
N THR A 292 -9.08 15.93 -45.75
CA THR A 292 -7.64 16.14 -45.55
C THR A 292 -7.21 15.71 -44.15
N LEU A 293 -6.10 14.98 -44.07
CA LEU A 293 -5.40 14.68 -42.83
C LEU A 293 -4.29 15.73 -42.61
N LEU A 294 -4.26 16.35 -41.44
CA LEU A 294 -3.19 17.25 -41.02
C LEU A 294 -2.28 16.53 -40.03
N VAL A 295 -0.97 16.52 -40.30
CA VAL A 295 0.02 15.79 -39.49
C VAL A 295 1.16 16.72 -39.09
N VAL A 296 1.48 16.80 -37.80
CA VAL A 296 2.72 17.41 -37.33
C VAL A 296 3.88 16.50 -37.73
N SER A 297 4.85 17.05 -38.45
CA SER A 297 6.04 16.36 -38.92
C SER A 297 7.26 17.24 -38.63
N ALA A 298 8.09 16.81 -37.69
CA ALA A 298 9.30 17.49 -37.20
C ALA A 298 9.11 18.97 -36.79
N LYS A 299 9.10 19.91 -37.75
CA LYS A 299 8.97 21.37 -37.52
C LYS A 299 7.88 22.05 -38.36
N GLN A 300 6.99 21.27 -38.96
CA GLN A 300 5.97 21.73 -39.91
C GLN A 300 4.65 20.98 -39.74
N VAL A 301 3.57 21.50 -40.33
CA VAL A 301 2.29 20.78 -40.49
C VAL A 301 2.13 20.40 -41.96
N LEU A 302 2.10 19.10 -42.22
CA LEU A 302 1.88 18.52 -43.54
C LEU A 302 0.40 18.22 -43.78
N ARG A 303 0.02 18.21 -45.05
CA ARG A 303 -1.28 17.72 -45.52
C ARG A 303 -1.09 16.35 -46.16
N TYR A 304 -2.04 15.45 -45.92
CA TYR A 304 -2.15 14.16 -46.57
C TYR A 304 -3.61 13.93 -46.97
N THR A 305 -3.86 13.12 -48.01
CA THR A 305 -5.19 12.57 -48.26
C THR A 305 -5.55 11.54 -47.18
N LEU A 306 -6.84 11.20 -47.06
CA LEU A 306 -7.28 10.11 -46.19
C LEU A 306 -6.68 8.74 -46.56
N ASP A 307 -6.17 8.58 -47.79
CA ASP A 307 -5.40 7.41 -48.27
C ASP A 307 -3.87 7.59 -48.14
N GLY A 308 -3.39 8.45 -47.24
CA GLY A 308 -1.97 8.52 -46.89
C GLY A 308 -1.03 9.16 -47.92
N LYS A 309 -1.55 9.78 -48.98
CA LYS A 309 -0.73 10.44 -50.01
C LYS A 309 -0.48 11.89 -49.62
N SER A 310 0.77 12.35 -49.66
CA SER A 310 1.08 13.74 -49.28
C SER A 310 0.46 14.75 -50.25
N ASP A 311 -0.18 15.78 -49.69
CA ASP A 311 -0.75 16.95 -50.37
C ASP A 311 0.04 18.22 -49.96
N GLY A 312 1.35 18.08 -49.73
CA GLY A 312 2.25 19.19 -49.44
C GLY A 312 2.18 19.74 -48.01
N VAL A 313 2.49 21.03 -47.85
CA VAL A 313 2.74 21.68 -46.56
C VAL A 313 1.67 22.73 -46.27
N LEU A 314 1.01 22.64 -45.10
CA LEU A 314 0.10 23.68 -44.61
C LEU A 314 0.88 24.78 -43.90
N VAL A 315 1.64 24.42 -42.86
CA VAL A 315 2.46 25.35 -42.07
C VAL A 315 3.92 24.99 -42.24
N LYS A 316 4.72 25.91 -42.81
CA LYS A 316 6.13 25.69 -43.14
C LYS A 316 7.03 25.71 -41.91
N ALA A 317 8.15 24.99 -42.00
CA ALA A 317 9.23 25.04 -41.01
C ALA A 317 9.71 26.50 -40.78
N GLY A 318 10.00 26.83 -39.52
CA GLY A 318 10.37 28.18 -39.09
C GLY A 318 9.20 29.04 -38.57
N ALA A 319 7.95 28.64 -38.79
CA ALA A 319 6.80 29.25 -38.12
C ALA A 319 6.69 28.84 -36.63
N MET A 320 7.28 27.68 -36.27
CA MET A 320 7.29 27.05 -34.95
C MET A 320 8.67 26.43 -34.72
N LYS A 321 9.03 26.11 -33.47
CA LYS A 321 10.36 25.57 -33.11
C LYS A 321 10.40 24.05 -32.98
N ALA A 322 9.42 23.48 -32.29
CA ALA A 322 9.24 22.09 -31.91
C ALA A 322 7.73 21.77 -31.71
N PRO A 323 6.92 21.79 -32.78
CA PRO A 323 5.51 21.42 -32.71
C PRO A 323 5.34 19.94 -32.36
N THR A 324 4.36 19.62 -31.51
CA THR A 324 4.18 18.25 -30.96
C THR A 324 2.73 17.74 -30.99
N ALA A 325 1.74 18.62 -30.90
CA ALA A 325 0.32 18.27 -31.01
C ALA A 325 -0.45 19.32 -31.83
N LEU A 326 -1.59 18.93 -32.43
CA LEU A 326 -2.52 19.87 -33.06
C LEU A 326 -3.99 19.47 -32.86
N CYS A 327 -4.89 20.45 -32.95
CA CYS A 327 -6.33 20.24 -33.10
C CYS A 327 -6.93 21.33 -34.00
N VAL A 328 -8.19 21.17 -34.42
CA VAL A 328 -8.84 22.08 -35.38
C VAL A 328 -10.22 22.49 -34.89
N GLY A 329 -10.55 23.77 -35.07
CA GLY A 329 -11.85 24.36 -34.73
C GLY A 329 -12.94 24.05 -35.76
N VAL A 330 -14.20 24.27 -35.37
CA VAL A 330 -15.39 24.06 -36.22
C VAL A 330 -15.43 24.96 -37.46
N ASP A 331 -14.64 26.03 -37.46
CA ASP A 331 -14.41 26.99 -38.55
C ASP A 331 -13.24 26.60 -39.48
N GLY A 332 -12.46 25.58 -39.12
CA GLY A 332 -11.22 25.19 -39.80
C GLY A 332 -9.97 25.92 -39.28
N THR A 333 -10.05 26.73 -38.22
CA THR A 333 -8.87 27.31 -37.57
C THR A 333 -8.01 26.20 -36.95
N VAL A 334 -6.71 26.17 -37.27
CA VAL A 334 -5.78 25.14 -36.82
C VAL A 334 -4.98 25.64 -35.62
N TYR A 335 -4.95 24.85 -34.55
CA TYR A 335 -4.25 25.13 -33.30
C TYR A 335 -3.11 24.12 -33.14
N VAL A 336 -1.87 24.58 -32.99
CA VAL A 336 -0.67 23.71 -32.90
C VAL A 336 0.13 24.05 -31.65
N ALA A 337 0.43 23.04 -30.83
CA ALA A 337 1.22 23.18 -29.62
C ALA A 337 2.73 23.11 -29.92
N ASP A 338 3.45 24.21 -29.69
CA ASP A 338 4.90 24.33 -29.91
C ASP A 338 5.68 24.07 -28.62
N SER A 339 5.55 22.83 -28.15
CA SER A 339 5.87 22.35 -26.80
C SER A 339 6.76 21.09 -26.75
N GLY A 340 7.47 20.79 -27.83
CA GLY A 340 8.62 19.88 -27.77
C GLY A 340 9.85 20.56 -27.14
N GLU A 341 10.93 19.81 -26.98
CA GLU A 341 12.18 20.30 -26.40
C GLU A 341 12.68 21.56 -27.14
N GLY A 342 12.94 22.65 -26.39
CA GLY A 342 13.33 23.94 -26.94
C GLY A 342 12.23 24.72 -27.67
N GLY A 343 10.95 24.36 -27.48
CA GLY A 343 9.76 25.02 -28.04
C GLY A 343 9.56 26.48 -27.61
N THR A 344 8.38 27.03 -27.91
CA THR A 344 7.95 28.36 -27.41
C THR A 344 7.01 28.28 -26.22
N ARG A 345 6.47 27.09 -25.92
CA ARG A 345 5.45 26.84 -24.88
C ARG A 345 4.16 27.65 -25.09
N GLN A 346 3.80 27.80 -26.36
CA GLN A 346 2.62 28.51 -26.84
C GLN A 346 1.82 27.62 -27.79
N ILE A 347 0.51 27.88 -27.88
CA ILE A 347 -0.33 27.34 -28.94
C ILE A 347 -0.36 28.36 -30.08
N HIS A 348 0.17 27.98 -31.23
CA HIS A 348 0.15 28.79 -32.45
C HIS A 348 -1.15 28.54 -33.20
N VAL A 349 -1.81 29.62 -33.62
CA VAL A 349 -3.14 29.59 -34.25
C VAL A 349 -3.02 30.06 -35.69
N PHE A 350 -3.48 29.24 -36.62
CA PHE A 350 -3.44 29.47 -38.06
C PHE A 350 -4.85 29.40 -38.66
N ASP A 351 -5.08 30.08 -39.79
CA ASP A 351 -6.29 29.84 -40.57
C ASP A 351 -6.24 28.50 -41.31
N ALA A 352 -7.35 28.11 -41.94
CA ALA A 352 -7.45 26.88 -42.74
C ALA A 352 -6.49 26.83 -43.95
N GLY A 353 -5.83 27.95 -44.30
CA GLY A 353 -4.77 28.03 -45.31
C GLY A 353 -3.34 27.97 -44.74
N GLY A 354 -3.18 27.83 -43.42
CA GLY A 354 -1.88 27.77 -42.75
C GLY A 354 -1.23 29.12 -42.48
N LYS A 355 -1.96 30.24 -42.65
CA LYS A 355 -1.46 31.59 -42.35
C LYS A 355 -1.57 31.86 -40.83
N PRO A 356 -0.51 32.37 -40.16
CA PRO A 356 -0.57 32.74 -38.75
C PRO A 356 -1.65 33.79 -38.45
N LEU A 357 -2.39 33.59 -37.35
CA LEU A 357 -3.42 34.49 -36.84
C LEU A 357 -3.04 35.08 -35.47
N ARG A 358 -2.61 34.25 -34.52
CA ARG A 358 -2.22 34.62 -33.15
C ARG A 358 -1.45 33.50 -32.46
N THR A 359 -0.86 33.78 -31.30
CA THR A 359 -0.42 32.77 -30.33
C THR A 359 -1.26 32.87 -29.05
N LEU A 360 -1.39 31.77 -28.32
CA LEU A 360 -2.01 31.69 -27.00
C LEU A 360 -0.93 31.36 -25.95
N GLY A 361 -1.04 31.93 -24.76
CA GLY A 361 0.01 31.92 -23.73
C GLY A 361 1.11 32.97 -24.00
N LYS A 362 1.86 33.34 -22.96
CA LYS A 362 3.04 34.23 -23.06
C LYS A 362 4.22 33.44 -23.68
N ALA A 363 5.14 34.14 -24.33
CA ALA A 363 6.34 33.50 -24.88
C ALA A 363 7.23 32.98 -23.74
N GLY A 364 7.61 31.70 -23.81
CA GLY A 364 8.30 31.00 -22.72
C GLY A 364 7.35 30.27 -21.75
N GLY A 365 6.04 30.44 -21.90
CA GLY A 365 5.01 29.65 -21.22
C GLY A 365 4.84 29.95 -19.74
N ALA A 366 4.38 28.95 -19.00
CA ALA A 366 4.35 28.96 -17.54
C ALA A 366 5.78 28.90 -16.96
N ALA A 367 6.04 29.72 -15.95
CA ALA A 367 7.34 29.76 -15.29
C ALA A 367 7.54 28.51 -14.42
N THR A 368 8.51 27.66 -14.78
CA THR A 368 8.90 26.47 -14.00
C THR A 368 9.82 26.80 -12.82
N GLN A 369 10.09 28.11 -12.60
CA GLN A 369 10.89 28.66 -11.51
C GLN A 369 10.24 29.96 -10.99
N GLY A 370 10.12 30.09 -9.67
CA GLY A 370 9.49 31.24 -9.01
C GLY A 370 8.00 31.05 -8.73
N LYS A 371 7.26 32.17 -8.65
CA LYS A 371 5.83 32.20 -8.29
C LYS A 371 4.94 31.69 -9.42
N TYR A 372 3.90 30.92 -9.07
CA TYR A 372 2.99 30.33 -10.03
C TYR A 372 2.07 31.39 -10.66
N ASP A 373 2.02 31.42 -11.99
CA ASP A 373 1.05 32.17 -12.79
C ASP A 373 0.47 31.22 -13.85
N GLY A 374 -0.65 30.56 -13.53
CA GLY A 374 -1.32 29.64 -14.46
C GLY A 374 -1.77 30.32 -15.77
N ALA A 375 -2.02 31.64 -15.73
CA ALA A 375 -2.38 32.46 -16.89
C ALA A 375 -1.14 32.93 -17.68
N ALA A 376 0.08 32.54 -17.31
CA ALA A 376 1.26 32.77 -18.11
C ALA A 376 1.28 31.96 -19.41
N GLY A 377 0.52 30.86 -19.51
CA GLY A 377 0.53 29.98 -20.68
C GLY A 377 0.81 28.55 -20.26
N PHE A 378 1.55 27.81 -21.08
CA PHE A 378 1.64 26.35 -21.02
C PHE A 378 3.05 25.86 -20.64
N GLY A 379 3.22 24.59 -20.33
CA GLY A 379 4.51 23.92 -20.22
C GLY A 379 5.00 23.30 -21.53
N ASP A 380 6.03 22.46 -21.43
CA ASP A 380 6.39 21.47 -22.46
C ASP A 380 5.54 20.19 -22.30
N GLY A 381 5.46 19.38 -23.37
CA GLY A 381 4.72 18.11 -23.37
C GLY A 381 3.20 18.30 -23.34
N LEU A 382 2.66 19.04 -24.32
CA LEU A 382 1.23 19.33 -24.39
C LEU A 382 0.49 18.39 -25.35
N TRP A 383 -0.72 17.99 -24.95
CA TRP A 383 -1.75 17.48 -25.85
C TRP A 383 -2.98 18.37 -25.74
N LEU A 384 -3.63 18.67 -26.86
CA LEU A 384 -4.78 19.58 -26.91
C LEU A 384 -5.92 19.02 -27.77
N CYS A 385 -7.16 19.34 -27.38
CA CYS A 385 -8.35 19.08 -28.18
C CYS A 385 -9.33 20.26 -28.15
N MET A 386 -10.17 20.34 -29.18
CA MET A 386 -11.28 21.29 -29.25
C MET A 386 -12.44 20.74 -28.43
N GLY A 387 -12.81 21.43 -27.35
CA GLY A 387 -13.77 20.95 -26.36
C GLY A 387 -15.25 20.98 -26.80
N PRO A 388 -16.16 20.51 -25.92
CA PRO A 388 -17.59 20.36 -26.21
C PRO A 388 -18.25 21.60 -26.84
N GLY A 389 -18.99 21.37 -27.92
CA GLY A 389 -19.62 22.43 -28.72
C GLY A 389 -18.65 23.37 -29.45
N GLY A 390 -17.34 23.09 -29.50
CA GLY A 390 -16.35 23.90 -30.22
C GLY A 390 -15.99 25.23 -29.56
N LYS A 391 -16.19 25.37 -28.24
CA LYS A 391 -16.17 26.68 -27.53
C LYS A 391 -14.84 27.04 -26.85
N ALA A 392 -14.04 26.04 -26.49
CA ALA A 392 -12.82 26.19 -25.71
C ALA A 392 -11.80 25.11 -26.09
N LEU A 393 -10.52 25.39 -25.87
CA LEU A 393 -9.45 24.39 -25.93
C LEU A 393 -9.32 23.70 -24.57
N PHE A 394 -9.15 22.38 -24.58
CA PHE A 394 -8.71 21.62 -23.40
C PHE A 394 -7.29 21.13 -23.65
N VAL A 395 -6.41 21.31 -22.67
CA VAL A 395 -4.96 21.06 -22.80
C VAL A 395 -4.45 20.26 -21.60
N ASN A 396 -3.93 19.05 -21.85
CA ASN A 396 -3.08 18.32 -20.91
C ASN A 396 -1.70 18.98 -20.88
N ASP A 397 -1.18 19.29 -19.69
CA ASP A 397 -0.02 20.15 -19.53
C ASP A 397 0.92 19.60 -18.44
N VAL A 398 2.09 19.10 -18.87
CA VAL A 398 2.98 18.28 -18.05
C VAL A 398 4.06 19.12 -17.36
N ALA A 399 4.73 20.03 -18.08
CA ALA A 399 5.92 20.73 -17.58
C ALA A 399 5.67 22.21 -17.22
N THR A 400 4.56 22.51 -16.55
CA THR A 400 4.28 23.81 -15.87
C THR A 400 4.97 23.96 -14.51
N GLY A 401 5.61 22.90 -14.02
CA GLY A 401 5.97 22.73 -12.60
C GLY A 401 4.81 22.23 -11.73
N PHE A 402 3.55 22.32 -12.18
CA PHE A 402 2.37 21.83 -11.48
C PHE A 402 1.44 21.11 -12.47
N PRO A 403 1.65 19.79 -12.71
CA PRO A 403 0.94 19.03 -13.73
C PRO A 403 -0.58 19.16 -13.66
N ARG A 404 -1.20 19.57 -14.78
CA ARG A 404 -2.62 19.94 -14.84
C ARG A 404 -3.26 19.53 -16.17
N THR A 405 -4.57 19.57 -16.22
CA THR A 405 -5.30 19.89 -17.45
C THR A 405 -5.98 21.23 -17.27
N SER A 406 -6.14 21.98 -18.36
CA SER A 406 -6.67 23.34 -18.32
C SER A 406 -7.63 23.59 -19.48
N ARG A 407 -8.67 24.39 -19.22
CA ARG A 407 -9.63 24.88 -20.21
C ARG A 407 -9.32 26.33 -20.54
N TRP A 408 -9.21 26.65 -21.83
CA TRP A 408 -8.85 27.97 -22.33
C TRP A 408 -9.84 28.46 -23.38
N SER A 409 -10.18 29.74 -23.34
CA SER A 409 -10.96 30.37 -24.40
C SER A 409 -10.19 30.37 -25.73
N LEU A 410 -10.89 30.45 -26.85
CA LEU A 410 -10.26 30.54 -28.19
C LEU A 410 -9.49 31.87 -28.40
N THR A 411 -9.58 32.81 -27.46
CA THR A 411 -8.80 34.05 -27.40
C THR A 411 -7.59 33.97 -26.46
N GLY A 412 -7.38 32.85 -25.75
CA GLY A 412 -6.21 32.61 -24.91
C GLY A 412 -6.34 33.08 -23.46
N GLN A 413 -7.57 33.20 -22.94
CA GLN A 413 -7.80 33.35 -21.51
C GLN A 413 -7.93 31.97 -20.84
N LEU A 414 -7.28 31.77 -19.71
CA LEU A 414 -7.47 30.59 -18.86
C LEU A 414 -8.84 30.67 -18.18
N GLU A 415 -9.65 29.60 -18.31
CA GLU A 415 -10.99 29.54 -17.73
C GLU A 415 -11.06 28.63 -16.49
N GLN A 416 -10.37 27.48 -16.52
CA GLN A 416 -10.41 26.48 -15.44
C GLN A 416 -9.13 25.62 -15.46
N GLU A 417 -8.72 25.14 -14.29
CA GLU A 417 -7.60 24.21 -14.09
C GLU A 417 -8.04 22.99 -13.26
N TRP A 418 -7.46 21.83 -13.55
CA TRP A 418 -7.56 20.62 -12.73
C TRP A 418 -6.16 20.02 -12.56
N PHE A 419 -5.65 19.99 -11.34
CA PHE A 419 -4.31 19.47 -11.02
C PHE A 419 -4.34 17.96 -10.74
N THR A 420 -3.32 17.24 -11.21
CA THR A 420 -3.10 15.82 -10.88
C THR A 420 -1.96 15.68 -9.87
N GLY A 421 -2.24 15.07 -8.72
CA GLY A 421 -1.19 14.63 -7.79
C GLY A 421 -0.57 13.33 -8.27
N ILE A 422 0.60 13.41 -8.93
CA ILE A 422 1.45 12.22 -9.15
C ILE A 422 1.88 11.70 -7.78
N GLY A 423 1.63 10.42 -7.53
CA GLY A 423 1.97 9.72 -6.30
C GLY A 423 3.47 9.75 -6.04
N ASP A 424 3.83 9.97 -4.78
CA ASP A 424 5.21 10.18 -4.38
C ASP A 424 5.50 9.49 -3.04
N ASN A 425 6.60 8.76 -3.03
CA ASN A 425 7.07 7.96 -1.90
C ASN A 425 7.94 8.78 -0.91
N ALA A 426 8.07 10.10 -1.13
CA ALA A 426 8.69 11.01 -0.18
C ALA A 426 7.70 11.52 0.89
N VAL A 427 8.27 11.96 2.01
CA VAL A 427 7.58 12.69 3.06
C VAL A 427 7.32 14.12 2.59
N VAL A 428 6.07 14.60 2.71
CA VAL A 428 5.70 15.97 2.34
C VAL A 428 5.54 16.82 3.62
N PRO A 429 6.54 17.65 3.97
CA PRO A 429 6.47 18.50 5.14
C PRO A 429 5.70 19.81 4.89
N MET A 430 5.26 20.41 5.99
CA MET A 430 4.86 21.82 6.04
C MET A 430 6.09 22.71 6.21
N ASN A 431 6.09 23.90 5.61
CA ASN A 431 7.17 24.88 5.72
C ASN A 431 7.24 25.43 7.16
N PRO A 432 8.34 25.21 7.92
CA PRO A 432 8.42 25.65 9.32
C PRO A 432 8.40 27.18 9.49
N GLY A 433 8.75 27.95 8.45
CA GLY A 433 8.73 29.42 8.48
C GLY A 433 7.42 30.03 8.01
N ARG A 434 6.54 29.21 7.41
CA ARG A 434 5.21 29.59 6.94
C ARG A 434 4.30 28.36 7.00
N PRO A 435 3.67 28.05 8.16
CA PRO A 435 2.79 26.89 8.34
C PRO A 435 1.43 27.00 7.62
N THR A 436 1.40 27.74 6.51
CA THR A 436 0.35 27.74 5.48
C THR A 436 0.90 27.28 4.12
N GLU A 437 2.13 26.75 4.05
CA GLU A 437 2.74 26.18 2.85
C GLU A 437 3.12 24.70 3.08
N ILE A 438 2.79 23.86 2.11
CA ILE A 438 3.20 22.45 2.04
C ILE A 438 4.19 22.27 0.88
N LEU A 439 5.31 21.58 1.14
CA LEU A 439 6.44 21.48 0.23
C LEU A 439 6.54 20.05 -0.35
N LYS A 440 6.31 19.88 -1.66
CA LYS A 440 6.66 18.64 -2.39
C LYS A 440 8.08 18.76 -2.94
N PHE A 441 8.86 17.70 -2.80
CA PHE A 441 10.16 17.53 -3.44
C PHE A 441 10.06 16.57 -4.62
N GLY A 442 10.94 16.69 -5.62
CA GLY A 442 11.00 15.73 -6.73
C GLY A 442 11.31 14.30 -6.24
N GLY A 443 10.43 13.36 -6.57
CA GLY A 443 10.59 11.93 -6.30
C GLY A 443 11.66 11.26 -7.19
N GLU A 444 11.81 9.93 -7.08
CA GLU A 444 12.76 9.16 -7.91
C GLU A 444 12.42 9.20 -9.42
N PHE A 445 11.16 9.47 -9.76
CA PHE A 445 10.64 9.52 -11.13
C PHE A 445 10.41 10.96 -11.65
N ASP A 446 10.50 11.97 -10.79
CA ASP A 446 10.32 13.39 -11.15
C ASP A 446 11.69 14.08 -11.38
N PRO A 447 11.77 15.14 -12.20
CA PRO A 447 12.94 16.03 -12.20
C PRO A 447 13.18 16.64 -10.81
N SER A 448 14.47 16.83 -10.45
CA SER A 448 14.89 17.48 -9.21
C SER A 448 14.19 18.83 -9.02
N SER A 449 13.28 18.89 -8.06
CA SER A 449 12.36 20.02 -7.91
C SER A 449 11.95 20.26 -6.46
N LEU A 450 11.55 21.50 -6.17
CA LEU A 450 10.86 21.90 -4.96
C LEU A 450 9.62 22.70 -5.36
N LEU A 451 8.45 22.24 -4.96
CA LEU A 451 7.15 22.84 -5.26
C LEU A 451 6.46 23.18 -3.94
N ALA A 452 5.83 24.36 -3.87
CA ALA A 452 5.08 24.82 -2.71
C ALA A 452 3.61 25.06 -3.06
N TRP A 453 2.74 24.51 -2.22
CA TRP A 453 1.31 24.73 -2.24
C TRP A 453 0.91 25.57 -1.04
N GLU A 454 0.15 26.64 -1.23
CA GLU A 454 -0.46 27.38 -0.13
C GLU A 454 -1.76 26.67 0.30
N VAL A 455 -1.96 26.53 1.61
CA VAL A 455 -3.09 25.85 2.25
C VAL A 455 -3.70 26.76 3.31
N ASP A 456 -5.00 27.03 3.18
CA ASP A 456 -5.80 27.69 4.19
C ASP A 456 -6.56 26.64 4.99
N LEU A 457 -6.01 26.30 6.17
CA LEU A 457 -6.54 25.27 7.06
C LEU A 457 -7.97 25.58 7.54
N ALA A 458 -8.31 26.87 7.69
CA ALA A 458 -9.62 27.32 8.18
C ALA A 458 -10.68 27.32 7.06
N LYS A 459 -10.34 27.76 5.85
CA LYS A 459 -11.24 27.73 4.68
C LYS A 459 -11.31 26.37 3.99
N LYS A 460 -10.39 25.44 4.31
CA LYS A 460 -10.30 24.10 3.69
C LYS A 460 -10.01 24.17 2.19
N THR A 461 -9.15 25.10 1.80
CA THR A 461 -8.77 25.41 0.40
C THR A 461 -7.26 25.44 0.21
N TRP A 462 -6.79 25.17 -1.00
CA TRP A 462 -5.37 25.25 -1.37
C TRP A 462 -5.18 25.85 -2.78
N ARG A 463 -3.94 26.24 -3.11
CA ARG A 463 -3.52 26.65 -4.46
C ARG A 463 -2.02 26.39 -4.69
N PRO A 464 -1.55 26.22 -5.94
CA PRO A 464 -0.12 26.30 -6.22
C PRO A 464 0.39 27.70 -5.86
N ALA A 465 1.59 27.80 -5.26
CA ALA A 465 2.15 29.07 -4.80
C ALA A 465 3.43 29.46 -5.56
N TRP A 466 4.43 28.58 -5.54
CA TRP A 466 5.72 28.78 -6.19
C TRP A 466 6.43 27.42 -6.37
N GLY A 467 7.39 27.35 -7.29
CA GLY A 467 8.16 26.13 -7.49
C GLY A 467 9.48 26.40 -8.21
N PHE A 468 10.37 25.42 -8.17
CA PHE A 468 11.65 25.42 -8.89
C PHE A 468 11.93 24.02 -9.41
N SER A 469 11.79 23.80 -10.72
CA SER A 469 12.41 22.65 -11.40
C SER A 469 13.87 22.98 -11.73
N ARG A 470 14.82 22.13 -11.32
CA ARG A 470 16.25 22.30 -11.62
C ARG A 470 16.70 21.25 -12.64
N GLU A 471 17.15 21.72 -13.79
CA GLU A 471 17.99 20.90 -14.67
C GLU A 471 19.28 20.55 -13.89
N HIS A 472 19.68 19.27 -13.92
CA HIS A 472 20.69 18.72 -12.99
C HIS A 472 22.00 19.52 -12.97
N ALA A 473 22.43 20.04 -14.13
CA ALA A 473 23.69 20.77 -14.32
C ALA A 473 23.88 22.00 -13.40
N GLY A 474 22.80 22.61 -12.91
CA GLY A 474 22.88 23.81 -12.08
C GLY A 474 23.42 23.61 -10.66
N SER A 475 23.67 22.35 -10.23
CA SER A 475 24.11 22.00 -8.86
C SER A 475 25.57 21.53 -8.80
N TRP A 476 26.31 21.61 -9.92
CA TRP A 476 27.40 20.68 -10.22
C TRP A 476 28.81 21.29 -10.13
N HIS A 477 29.61 20.80 -9.19
CA HIS A 477 30.93 21.35 -8.81
C HIS A 477 31.99 20.25 -8.63
N ASP A 478 32.22 19.45 -9.69
CA ASP A 478 33.25 18.40 -9.72
C ASP A 478 34.69 18.94 -9.74
N GLU A 479 34.85 20.26 -9.89
CA GLU A 479 36.12 21.00 -9.85
C GLU A 479 36.89 20.80 -8.53
N VAL A 480 36.18 20.55 -7.42
CA VAL A 480 36.75 20.48 -6.06
C VAL A 480 36.30 19.24 -5.26
N ILE A 481 35.06 18.77 -5.40
CA ILE A 481 34.58 17.54 -4.73
C ILE A 481 34.04 16.57 -5.77
N ARG A 482 34.59 15.34 -5.82
CA ARG A 482 34.15 14.28 -6.73
C ARG A 482 33.63 13.07 -5.98
N GLY A 483 32.33 12.80 -6.11
CA GLY A 483 31.70 11.62 -5.52
C GLY A 483 32.00 10.36 -6.31
N HIS A 484 32.40 9.30 -5.62
CA HIS A 484 32.53 7.95 -6.14
C HIS A 484 31.62 7.00 -5.33
N GLU A 485 30.73 6.30 -6.04
CA GLU A 485 29.85 5.23 -5.53
C GLU A 485 28.77 5.58 -4.47
N HIS A 486 28.02 6.66 -4.68
CA HIS A 486 26.58 6.41 -4.85
C HIS A 486 26.28 6.28 -6.35
N GLY A 487 25.19 5.60 -6.71
CA GLY A 487 24.77 5.50 -8.12
C GLY A 487 24.59 6.89 -8.71
N GLY A 488 25.47 7.27 -9.63
CA GLY A 488 25.63 8.65 -10.11
C GLY A 488 24.44 9.07 -10.95
N ASN A 489 23.40 9.59 -10.28
CA ASN A 489 22.02 9.60 -10.75
C ASN A 489 21.47 8.15 -10.91
N PRO A 490 20.27 7.79 -10.41
CA PRO A 490 19.64 6.49 -10.72
C PRO A 490 19.48 6.23 -12.23
N LEU A 491 19.58 7.29 -13.05
CA LEU A 491 19.63 7.25 -14.51
C LEU A 491 20.97 6.80 -15.12
N SER A 492 22.07 6.65 -14.37
CA SER A 492 23.32 6.05 -14.88
C SER A 492 23.72 4.80 -14.10
N LYS A 493 23.73 3.65 -14.82
CA LYS A 493 24.04 2.32 -14.26
C LYS A 493 25.50 1.88 -14.46
N ASP A 494 26.28 2.70 -15.14
CA ASP A 494 27.65 2.37 -15.54
C ASP A 494 28.62 2.63 -14.36
N LYS A 495 28.63 1.68 -13.41
CA LYS A 495 29.49 1.68 -12.21
C LYS A 495 30.97 1.86 -12.60
N GLY A 496 31.51 3.05 -12.33
CA GLY A 496 32.90 3.40 -12.67
C GLY A 496 33.11 4.90 -12.95
N PHE A 497 32.06 5.63 -13.31
CA PHE A 497 32.13 7.10 -13.45
C PHE A 497 31.99 7.81 -12.09
N PRO A 498 32.63 8.99 -11.90
CA PRO A 498 32.34 9.86 -10.77
C PRO A 498 30.87 10.28 -10.81
N GLY A 499 30.16 10.01 -9.72
CA GLY A 499 28.72 10.25 -9.60
C GLY A 499 28.42 11.69 -9.23
N THR A 500 27.22 12.14 -9.62
CA THR A 500 26.72 13.46 -9.26
C THR A 500 26.43 13.52 -7.75
N TRP A 501 27.33 14.08 -6.94
CA TRP A 501 27.11 14.44 -5.54
C TRP A 501 27.66 15.84 -5.18
N PRO A 502 26.92 16.75 -4.51
CA PRO A 502 25.61 16.55 -3.89
C PRO A 502 24.44 16.68 -4.88
N ILE A 503 23.35 15.93 -4.63
CA ILE A 503 22.11 16.03 -5.41
C ILE A 503 21.05 16.77 -4.58
N PHE A 504 20.31 17.67 -5.24
CA PHE A 504 19.03 18.17 -4.75
C PHE A 504 17.93 17.14 -5.09
N ALA A 505 17.85 16.03 -4.35
CA ALA A 505 16.90 14.95 -4.60
C ALA A 505 16.55 14.13 -3.34
N TRP A 506 15.48 13.34 -3.48
CA TRP A 506 15.05 12.18 -2.69
C TRP A 506 15.76 11.96 -1.33
N GLY A 507 15.20 12.54 -0.27
CA GLY A 507 15.66 12.32 1.10
C GLY A 507 15.35 13.48 2.05
N SER A 508 15.63 14.71 1.60
CA SER A 508 15.82 15.97 2.36
C SER A 508 14.73 16.50 3.32
N ALA A 509 13.75 15.68 3.70
CA ALA A 509 12.78 15.91 4.75
C ALA A 509 12.43 14.65 5.60
N LYS A 510 13.04 13.49 5.31
CA LYS A 510 12.69 12.17 5.88
C LYS A 510 12.96 12.04 7.38
N GLU A 511 13.92 12.77 7.93
CA GLU A 511 14.17 12.83 9.40
C GLU A 511 14.58 14.25 9.84
N GLY A 512 13.62 15.19 9.94
CA GLY A 512 13.88 16.51 10.55
C GLY A 512 14.81 17.45 9.76
N GLY A 513 15.01 17.22 8.47
CA GLY A 513 15.91 18.01 7.61
C GLY A 513 15.47 19.45 7.30
N LEU A 514 14.28 19.90 7.74
CA LEU A 514 13.80 21.27 7.55
C LEU A 514 13.85 22.08 8.84
N ARG A 515 14.38 23.31 8.77
CA ARG A 515 14.41 24.24 9.91
C ARG A 515 14.20 25.69 9.47
N THR A 516 13.52 26.47 10.31
CA THR A 516 13.57 27.94 10.23
C THR A 516 14.38 28.46 11.39
N PHE A 517 15.36 29.31 11.10
CA PHE A 517 16.25 29.91 12.09
C PHE A 517 16.52 31.36 11.72
N LYS A 518 16.34 32.28 12.68
CA LYS A 518 16.49 33.73 12.49
C LYS A 518 15.74 34.29 11.25
N GLY A 519 14.55 33.76 10.97
CA GLY A 519 13.69 34.18 9.85
C GLY A 519 14.09 33.63 8.47
N ARG A 520 15.09 32.74 8.37
CA ARG A 520 15.47 32.05 7.13
C ARG A 520 15.15 30.56 7.21
N ASN A 521 14.75 29.98 6.07
CA ASN A 521 14.47 28.56 5.94
C ASN A 521 15.69 27.80 5.42
N TYR A 522 15.95 26.64 6.02
CA TYR A 522 17.05 25.73 5.72
C TYR A 522 16.49 24.33 5.42
N MET A 523 17.13 23.63 4.49
CA MET A 523 16.88 22.23 4.15
C MET A 523 18.21 21.48 4.12
N MET A 524 18.29 20.32 4.78
CA MET A 524 19.43 19.41 4.75
C MET A 524 19.04 18.12 4.00
N SER A 525 19.88 17.67 3.07
CA SER A 525 19.73 16.34 2.45
C SER A 525 20.16 15.22 3.40
N ASP A 526 19.76 13.98 3.12
CA ASP A 526 20.18 12.79 3.90
C ASP A 526 21.71 12.62 3.94
N HIS A 527 22.43 13.23 2.98
CA HIS A 527 23.88 13.29 2.91
C HIS A 527 24.48 14.61 3.44
N GLY A 528 23.73 15.40 4.23
CA GLY A 528 24.25 16.56 4.95
C GLY A 528 24.53 17.81 4.11
N ALA A 529 24.04 17.91 2.87
CA ALA A 529 24.14 19.15 2.07
C ALA A 529 23.01 20.11 2.44
N ILE A 530 23.34 21.35 2.81
CA ILE A 530 22.43 22.33 3.42
C ILE A 530 22.16 23.48 2.46
N TYR A 531 20.88 23.69 2.17
CA TYR A 531 20.35 24.67 1.24
C TYR A 531 19.48 25.70 1.98
N THR A 532 19.45 26.94 1.48
CA THR A 532 18.43 27.93 1.84
C THR A 532 17.42 28.09 0.69
N TYR A 533 16.15 28.32 1.00
CA TYR A 533 15.07 28.35 0.00
C TYR A 533 13.96 29.36 0.35
N GLY A 534 13.20 29.81 -0.64
CA GLY A 534 12.02 30.65 -0.46
C GLY A 534 11.30 30.98 -1.78
N PRO A 535 10.14 31.68 -1.71
CA PRO A 535 9.31 31.98 -2.89
C PRO A 535 9.96 32.89 -3.94
N ASP A 536 11.03 33.59 -3.58
CA ASP A 536 11.69 34.63 -4.39
C ASP A 536 13.11 34.25 -4.83
N ALA A 537 13.63 33.08 -4.43
CA ALA A 537 14.96 32.61 -4.81
C ALA A 537 15.04 31.07 -4.86
N PRO A 538 15.69 30.48 -5.88
CA PRO A 538 15.86 29.03 -5.97
C PRO A 538 16.76 28.49 -4.83
N PRO A 539 16.70 27.18 -4.52
CA PRO A 539 17.51 26.58 -3.46
C PRO A 539 19.03 26.80 -3.62
N LYS A 540 19.61 27.72 -2.82
CA LYS A 540 21.05 27.99 -2.79
C LYS A 540 21.73 27.06 -1.78
N LEU A 541 22.71 26.29 -2.22
CA LEU A 541 23.63 25.54 -1.35
C LEU A 541 24.46 26.53 -0.52
N VAL A 542 24.50 26.37 0.80
CA VAL A 542 25.18 27.32 1.72
C VAL A 542 26.18 26.65 2.66
N ALA A 543 25.99 25.38 3.00
CA ALA A 543 26.88 24.63 3.86
C ALA A 543 26.75 23.13 3.60
N MET A 544 27.71 22.33 4.07
CA MET A 544 27.71 20.88 3.97
C MET A 544 28.34 20.28 5.24
N ALA A 545 27.79 19.19 5.77
CA ALA A 545 28.31 18.48 6.94
C ALA A 545 28.04 16.97 6.82
N PHE A 546 29.04 16.18 6.41
CA PHE A 546 28.82 14.78 5.97
C PHE A 546 29.98 13.82 6.27
N SER A 547 29.74 12.52 6.12
CA SER A 547 30.66 11.43 6.52
C SER A 547 30.94 10.43 5.39
N HIS A 548 32.06 10.59 4.70
CA HIS A 548 32.52 9.71 3.60
C HIS A 548 34.01 9.40 3.78
N ARG A 549 34.55 8.33 3.19
CA ARG A 549 36.02 8.24 3.02
C ARG A 549 36.44 9.33 2.04
N CYS A 550 37.46 10.11 2.36
CA CYS A 550 37.89 11.24 1.53
C CYS A 550 39.39 11.17 1.24
N GLU A 551 39.79 11.31 -0.03
CA GLU A 551 41.18 11.25 -0.51
C GLU A 551 41.48 12.47 -1.38
N LYS A 552 42.58 13.19 -1.14
CA LYS A 552 42.97 14.37 -1.93
C LYS A 552 43.84 13.97 -3.12
N GLN A 553 43.41 14.32 -4.33
CA GLN A 553 44.15 14.12 -5.58
C GLN A 553 44.28 15.46 -6.33
N GLY A 554 45.46 16.07 -6.28
CA GLY A 554 45.61 17.47 -6.71
C GLY A 554 44.74 18.37 -5.82
N GLU A 555 44.09 19.39 -6.38
CA GLU A 555 43.13 20.23 -5.65
C GLU A 555 41.70 19.66 -5.60
N VAL A 556 41.50 18.39 -5.99
CA VAL A 556 40.21 17.69 -5.89
C VAL A 556 40.20 16.78 -4.66
N LEU A 557 39.10 16.78 -3.92
CA LEU A 557 38.78 15.79 -2.91
C LEU A 557 37.83 14.73 -3.49
N GLN A 558 38.32 13.50 -3.64
CA GLN A 558 37.50 12.35 -4.01
C GLN A 558 36.83 11.79 -2.76
N THR A 559 35.51 11.62 -2.80
CA THR A 559 34.73 11.05 -1.69
C THR A 559 34.18 9.68 -2.09
N PHE A 560 34.35 8.70 -1.22
CA PHE A 560 33.93 7.32 -1.44
C PHE A 560 32.91 6.94 -0.37
N PHE A 561 31.73 6.49 -0.79
CA PHE A 561 30.72 5.99 0.14
C PHE A 561 31.12 4.59 0.67
N ASN A 562 30.86 4.34 1.96
CA ASN A 562 30.87 3.02 2.59
C ASN A 562 32.10 2.11 2.27
N THR A 563 33.29 2.68 2.10
CA THR A 563 34.56 1.93 1.96
C THR A 563 35.64 2.53 2.85
N GLY A 564 36.39 1.69 3.57
CA GLY A 564 37.57 2.10 4.33
C GLY A 564 37.30 3.11 5.48
N PRO A 565 38.34 3.81 5.96
CA PRO A 565 38.21 4.77 7.06
C PRO A 565 37.43 6.02 6.64
N VAL A 566 36.43 6.38 7.44
CA VAL A 566 35.52 7.50 7.16
C VAL A 566 36.05 8.81 7.74
N ASN A 567 36.06 9.84 6.89
CA ASN A 567 36.42 11.22 7.21
C ASN A 567 35.14 12.07 7.30
N TRP A 568 35.22 13.12 8.10
CA TRP A 568 34.06 13.93 8.47
C TRP A 568 34.26 15.35 7.95
N LEU A 569 33.54 15.69 6.88
CA LEU A 569 33.74 16.93 6.13
C LEU A 569 32.70 17.97 6.52
N ALA A 570 33.16 19.19 6.76
CA ALA A 570 32.34 20.38 6.86
C ALA A 570 32.80 21.43 5.84
N TRP A 571 31.86 22.11 5.19
CA TRP A 571 32.11 23.26 4.32
C TRP A 571 31.01 24.31 4.55
N ALA A 572 31.36 25.56 4.32
CA ALA A 572 30.46 26.70 4.37
C ALA A 572 30.85 27.70 3.27
N ASP A 573 29.84 28.26 2.60
CA ASP A 573 29.98 29.25 1.53
C ASP A 573 30.46 30.61 2.10
N ARG A 574 31.77 30.72 2.38
CA ARG A 574 32.34 31.91 3.04
C ARG A 574 32.51 33.08 2.07
N ASN A 575 32.60 32.80 0.79
CA ASN A 575 32.79 33.81 -0.26
C ASN A 575 31.46 34.24 -0.94
N GLY A 576 30.44 33.38 -0.95
CA GLY A 576 29.10 33.67 -1.45
C GLY A 576 28.77 33.08 -2.83
N ASP A 577 29.73 32.43 -3.52
CA ASP A 577 29.57 31.84 -4.86
C ASP A 577 28.83 30.49 -4.90
N ALA A 578 28.53 29.90 -3.73
CA ALA A 578 27.93 28.56 -3.55
C ALA A 578 28.77 27.37 -4.08
N LYS A 579 30.06 27.58 -4.39
CA LYS A 579 30.96 26.53 -4.86
C LYS A 579 31.90 26.07 -3.74
N PRO A 580 32.01 24.77 -3.45
CA PRO A 580 33.03 24.28 -2.54
C PRO A 580 34.45 24.62 -3.03
N GLN A 581 35.25 25.28 -2.20
CA GLN A 581 36.66 25.54 -2.43
C GLN A 581 37.52 24.84 -1.37
N MET A 582 38.71 24.31 -1.72
CA MET A 582 39.57 23.58 -0.76
C MET A 582 40.04 24.44 0.44
N SER A 583 39.99 25.76 0.32
CA SER A 583 40.24 26.75 1.38
C SER A 583 39.11 26.85 2.42
N GLU A 584 37.89 26.44 2.06
CA GLU A 584 36.69 26.51 2.89
C GLU A 584 36.27 25.13 3.45
N VAL A 585 36.90 24.06 2.94
CA VAL A 585 36.65 22.66 3.32
C VAL A 585 37.47 22.28 4.55
N ALA A 586 36.79 21.95 5.65
CA ALA A 586 37.38 21.34 6.84
C ALA A 586 37.14 19.82 6.83
N VAL A 587 38.17 19.03 7.13
CA VAL A 587 38.09 17.56 7.23
C VAL A 587 38.61 17.11 8.59
N ALA A 588 37.74 16.47 9.39
CA ALA A 588 38.12 15.84 10.63
C ALA A 588 38.28 14.32 10.43
N ALA A 589 39.45 13.79 10.78
CA ALA A 589 39.69 12.35 10.81
C ALA A 589 39.31 11.80 12.20
N LYS A 590 38.31 10.91 12.23
CA LYS A 590 37.84 10.21 13.46
C LYS A 590 37.60 11.13 14.69
N PRO A 591 36.60 12.04 14.66
CA PRO A 591 36.18 12.77 15.86
C PRO A 591 35.88 11.82 17.03
N ALA A 592 36.22 12.20 18.26
CA ALA A 592 36.21 11.28 19.41
C ALA A 592 34.84 10.64 19.68
N ALA A 593 33.73 11.38 19.55
CA ALA A 593 32.38 10.84 19.72
C ALA A 593 31.93 9.91 18.57
N LEU A 594 32.71 9.82 17.48
CA LEU A 594 32.42 9.12 16.22
C LEU A 594 33.55 8.17 15.78
N ALA A 595 34.50 7.83 16.67
CA ALA A 595 35.79 7.25 16.29
C ALA A 595 35.73 5.89 15.54
N ASP A 596 34.66 5.13 15.76
CA ASP A 596 34.30 3.85 15.13
C ASP A 596 33.12 3.95 14.12
N ALA A 597 32.54 5.13 13.93
CA ALA A 597 31.35 5.32 13.10
C ALA A 597 31.66 5.31 11.60
N GLN A 598 31.02 4.42 10.85
CA GLN A 598 31.10 4.40 9.37
C GLN A 598 30.09 5.35 8.71
N TRP A 599 29.01 5.74 9.39
CA TRP A 599 28.01 6.71 8.92
C TRP A 599 27.13 7.20 10.07
N VAL A 600 26.32 8.22 9.82
CA VAL A 600 25.30 8.77 10.71
C VAL A 600 24.01 9.09 9.96
N ARG A 601 22.87 9.18 10.67
CA ARG A 601 21.70 9.96 10.21
C ARG A 601 21.79 11.38 10.74
N LEU A 602 21.29 12.36 9.97
CA LEU A 602 21.44 13.79 10.25
C LEU A 602 20.06 14.47 10.31
N ALA A 603 19.82 15.25 11.37
CA ALA A 603 18.62 16.06 11.57
C ALA A 603 18.99 17.44 12.15
N PHE A 604 18.14 18.46 12.00
CA PHE A 604 18.31 19.73 12.72
C PHE A 604 17.65 19.71 14.10
N ASP A 605 18.27 20.36 15.09
CA ASP A 605 17.62 20.72 16.34
C ASP A 605 16.98 22.12 16.31
N ASP A 606 16.39 22.56 17.43
CA ASP A 606 15.71 23.84 17.52
C ASP A 606 16.60 25.08 17.26
N GLN A 607 17.92 24.94 17.42
CA GLN A 607 18.91 26.00 17.31
C GLN A 607 19.79 25.88 16.04
N LEU A 608 19.38 25.04 15.08
CA LEU A 608 20.15 24.74 13.87
C LEU A 608 21.50 24.03 14.17
N ASN A 609 21.64 23.37 15.34
CA ASN A 609 22.67 22.36 15.50
C ASN A 609 22.27 21.12 14.67
N ILE A 610 23.25 20.29 14.31
CA ILE A 610 23.00 19.03 13.62
C ILE A 610 23.05 17.88 14.62
N ILE A 611 21.93 17.19 14.79
CA ILE A 611 21.86 15.92 15.53
C ILE A 611 22.37 14.83 14.59
N ALA A 612 23.40 14.11 15.04
CA ALA A 612 24.05 13.03 14.30
C ALA A 612 23.85 11.71 15.06
N MET A 613 23.10 10.78 14.48
CA MET A 613 22.81 9.48 15.11
C MET A 613 23.73 8.39 14.56
N ARG A 614 24.42 7.66 15.44
CA ARG A 614 25.27 6.53 15.06
C ARG A 614 25.00 5.26 15.86
N TRP A 615 25.63 4.18 15.41
CA TRP A 615 25.64 2.87 16.05
C TRP A 615 26.95 2.65 16.79
N THR A 616 26.92 1.85 17.86
CA THR A 616 28.14 1.42 18.59
C THR A 616 28.54 0.00 18.20
N GLY A 617 29.75 -0.16 17.66
CA GLY A 617 30.25 -1.44 17.15
C GLY A 617 30.76 -1.34 15.70
N PRO A 618 31.48 -2.36 15.22
CA PRO A 618 32.16 -2.32 13.92
C PRO A 618 31.20 -2.31 12.72
N ASP A 619 30.04 -2.96 12.87
CA ASP A 619 29.04 -3.16 11.81
C ASP A 619 27.63 -2.75 12.28
N TYR A 620 26.86 -2.17 11.37
CA TYR A 620 25.47 -1.70 11.59
C TYR A 620 24.51 -2.80 12.08
N VAL A 621 24.78 -4.06 11.74
CA VAL A 621 23.94 -5.21 12.09
C VAL A 621 24.11 -5.57 13.57
N ASP A 622 25.36 -5.79 14.00
CA ASP A 622 25.71 -6.36 15.31
C ASP A 622 25.83 -5.30 16.42
N ALA A 623 25.55 -4.03 16.10
CA ALA A 623 25.74 -2.90 17.00
C ALA A 623 24.95 -2.97 18.33
N GLY A 624 25.56 -2.49 19.41
CA GLY A 624 25.05 -2.67 20.78
C GLY A 624 24.07 -1.60 21.28
N ALA A 625 24.26 -0.35 20.87
CA ALA A 625 23.45 0.80 21.26
C ALA A 625 23.43 1.87 20.15
N VAL A 626 22.56 2.87 20.30
CA VAL A 626 22.51 4.05 19.43
C VAL A 626 23.03 5.26 20.19
N GLU A 627 24.10 5.90 19.71
CA GLU A 627 24.55 7.19 20.22
C GLU A 627 23.85 8.31 19.44
N ILE A 628 23.16 9.17 20.18
CA ILE A 628 22.76 10.50 19.72
C ILE A 628 23.92 11.43 20.02
N CYS A 629 24.58 11.92 18.97
CA CYS A 629 25.58 12.97 19.04
C CYS A 629 25.01 14.32 18.55
N LYS A 630 25.64 15.42 18.91
CA LYS A 630 25.32 16.77 18.41
C LYS A 630 26.58 17.43 17.86
N LEU A 631 26.49 17.90 16.63
CA LEU A 631 27.44 18.79 15.97
C LEU A 631 26.92 20.24 16.14
N PRO A 632 27.52 21.06 17.02
CA PRO A 632 26.99 22.38 17.32
C PRO A 632 27.20 23.36 16.15
N LEU A 633 26.24 24.26 15.95
CA LEU A 633 26.40 25.45 15.13
C LEU A 633 27.43 26.38 15.81
N LEU A 634 28.53 26.68 15.13
CA LEU A 634 29.62 27.49 15.70
C LEU A 634 29.42 28.99 15.46
N GLU A 635 29.14 29.34 14.21
CA GLU A 635 28.83 30.70 13.79
C GLU A 635 27.75 30.63 12.69
N ILE A 636 27.09 31.76 12.46
CA ILE A 636 26.24 31.96 11.29
C ILE A 636 26.63 33.30 10.67
N LEU A 637 27.04 33.26 9.40
CA LEU A 637 27.61 34.40 8.70
C LEU A 637 26.51 35.43 8.35
N PRO A 638 26.87 36.69 8.02
CA PRO A 638 25.89 37.76 7.83
C PRO A 638 24.83 37.51 6.75
N ASP A 639 25.12 36.65 5.78
CA ASP A 639 24.22 36.25 4.71
C ASP A 639 23.34 35.03 5.07
N GLY A 640 23.51 34.44 6.25
CA GLY A 640 22.78 33.26 6.73
C GLY A 640 23.51 31.92 6.56
N VAL A 641 24.75 31.88 6.05
CA VAL A 641 25.53 30.63 5.94
C VAL A 641 25.87 30.06 7.34
N PRO A 642 25.44 28.82 7.67
CA PRO A 642 25.78 28.18 8.95
C PRO A 642 27.13 27.46 8.89
N VAL A 643 27.89 27.48 9.98
CA VAL A 643 29.24 26.89 10.05
C VAL A 643 29.33 25.82 11.14
N TYR A 644 29.94 24.69 10.78
CA TYR A 644 30.15 23.54 11.65
C TYR A 644 31.61 23.06 11.58
N ASP A 645 32.08 22.38 12.63
CA ASP A 645 33.37 21.69 12.68
C ASP A 645 33.17 20.33 13.34
N TRP A 646 33.43 19.25 12.62
CA TRP A 646 33.28 17.89 13.13
C TRP A 646 34.19 17.57 14.32
N ASN A 647 35.26 18.34 14.57
CA ASN A 647 36.05 18.21 15.81
C ASN A 647 35.30 18.72 17.06
N LYS A 648 34.09 19.30 16.92
CA LYS A 648 33.23 19.78 18.01
C LYS A 648 32.02 18.88 18.29
N VAL A 649 31.91 17.74 17.62
CA VAL A 649 30.80 16.80 17.82
C VAL A 649 30.91 16.09 19.18
N GLU A 650 29.81 16.12 19.95
CA GLU A 650 29.71 15.55 21.30
C GLU A 650 28.64 14.46 21.40
N SER A 651 28.87 13.39 22.17
CA SER A 651 27.82 12.43 22.53
C SER A 651 26.88 13.03 23.57
N ILE A 652 25.57 13.00 23.28
CA ILE A 652 24.51 13.52 24.15
C ILE A 652 23.82 12.38 24.92
N LYS A 653 23.54 11.26 24.24
CA LYS A 653 22.79 10.15 24.84
C LYS A 653 23.06 8.82 24.15
N SER A 654 23.36 7.78 24.93
CA SER A 654 23.27 6.39 24.49
C SER A 654 21.84 5.88 24.69
N LEU A 655 21.26 5.22 23.69
CA LEU A 655 19.97 4.55 23.79
C LEU A 655 20.17 3.03 23.87
N ALA A 656 19.65 2.41 24.93
CA ALA A 656 19.79 0.98 25.16
C ALA A 656 18.93 0.15 24.18
N LYS A 657 19.58 -0.62 23.30
CA LYS A 657 18.93 -1.51 22.32
C LYS A 657 17.98 -2.49 23.03
N PRO A 658 16.67 -2.51 22.69
CA PRO A 658 15.75 -3.49 23.25
C PRO A 658 16.08 -4.90 22.73
N THR A 659 15.74 -5.93 23.52
CA THR A 659 15.71 -7.29 22.98
C THR A 659 14.59 -7.41 21.94
N LEU A 660 14.91 -7.96 20.77
CA LEU A 660 13.95 -8.38 19.76
C LEU A 660 13.88 -9.91 19.62
N GLN A 661 14.74 -10.64 20.37
CA GLN A 661 14.71 -12.09 20.41
C GLN A 661 13.41 -12.55 21.09
N GLY A 662 12.86 -13.66 20.59
CA GLY A 662 11.55 -14.17 21.01
C GLY A 662 11.60 -15.67 21.25
N GLY A 663 10.47 -16.24 21.68
CA GLY A 663 10.36 -17.65 22.08
C GLY A 663 10.33 -18.68 20.94
N GLY A 664 10.69 -18.29 19.72
CA GLY A 664 10.81 -19.19 18.57
C GLY A 664 12.26 -19.57 18.25
N ALA A 665 12.44 -20.49 17.30
CA ALA A 665 13.76 -20.87 16.78
C ALA A 665 14.41 -19.82 15.85
N ASN A 666 13.66 -18.77 15.49
CA ASN A 666 14.14 -17.68 14.64
C ASN A 666 15.16 -16.81 15.39
N THR A 667 16.34 -16.62 14.79
CA THR A 667 17.48 -15.93 15.41
C THR A 667 17.59 -14.50 14.91
N VAL A 668 17.44 -13.54 15.82
CA VAL A 668 17.81 -12.15 15.57
C VAL A 668 19.34 -12.05 15.58
N ARG A 669 19.93 -11.66 14.45
CA ARG A 669 21.37 -11.40 14.31
C ARG A 669 21.65 -9.93 14.63
N GLY A 670 20.86 -9.04 14.05
CA GLY A 670 20.99 -7.61 14.23
C GLY A 670 19.66 -6.87 14.37
N ALA A 671 19.75 -5.58 14.62
CA ALA A 671 18.61 -4.68 14.57
C ALA A 671 19.06 -3.24 14.36
N PHE A 672 18.30 -2.50 13.57
CA PHE A 672 18.49 -1.09 13.33
C PHE A 672 17.30 -0.24 13.80
N LEU A 673 17.50 1.07 13.83
CA LEU A 673 16.57 2.10 14.30
C LEU A 673 16.47 3.16 13.19
N SER A 674 15.23 3.54 12.89
CA SER A 674 14.85 4.58 11.93
C SER A 674 13.85 5.54 12.57
N SER A 675 13.67 6.74 12.02
CA SER A 675 12.64 7.70 12.44
C SER A 675 12.69 8.10 13.92
N LEU A 676 13.87 8.51 14.42
CA LEU A 676 13.95 9.10 15.77
C LEU A 676 13.15 10.41 15.81
N ILE A 677 12.29 10.55 16.82
CA ILE A 677 11.61 11.80 17.15
C ILE A 677 11.78 12.14 18.63
N ASP A 678 11.90 13.43 18.91
CA ASP A 678 11.91 13.96 20.27
C ASP A 678 10.46 14.20 20.74
N GLY A 679 10.08 13.55 21.84
CA GLY A 679 8.78 13.67 22.48
C GLY A 679 8.80 14.46 23.79
N GLY A 680 9.83 15.29 24.01
CA GLY A 680 9.97 16.12 25.22
C GLY A 680 10.71 15.39 26.34
N ASP A 681 10.02 14.49 27.07
CA ASP A 681 10.60 13.66 28.14
C ASP A 681 11.23 12.36 27.63
N SER A 682 11.04 12.07 26.34
CA SER A 682 11.32 10.78 25.72
C SER A 682 11.89 10.96 24.32
N TYR A 683 12.63 9.96 23.85
CA TYR A 683 12.77 9.70 22.43
C TYR A 683 11.83 8.57 22.01
N TYR A 684 11.25 8.67 20.82
CA TYR A 684 10.56 7.55 20.17
C TYR A 684 11.28 7.21 18.88
N ALA A 685 11.27 5.94 18.49
CA ALA A 685 11.81 5.51 17.19
C ALA A 685 11.12 4.25 16.68
N LEU A 686 11.28 3.98 15.39
CA LEU A 686 11.00 2.68 14.79
C LEU A 686 12.27 1.82 14.90
N ILE A 687 12.13 0.55 15.25
CA ILE A 687 13.22 -0.43 15.28
C ILE A 687 12.85 -1.64 14.41
N GLU A 688 13.82 -2.17 13.67
CA GLU A 688 13.65 -3.16 12.61
C GLU A 688 14.73 -4.24 12.77
N ALA A 689 14.36 -5.53 12.76
CA ALA A 689 15.30 -6.63 13.02
C ALA A 689 15.92 -7.20 11.73
N THR A 690 17.08 -7.83 11.85
CA THR A 690 17.74 -8.60 10.78
C THR A 690 18.21 -9.95 11.31
N GLY A 691 18.11 -11.00 10.48
CA GLY A 691 18.35 -12.38 10.90
C GLY A 691 17.51 -13.38 10.15
N ASP A 692 17.38 -14.59 10.71
CA ASP A 692 16.59 -15.67 10.14
C ASP A 692 15.14 -15.55 10.61
N HIS A 693 14.21 -15.38 9.66
CA HIS A 693 12.80 -15.11 9.92
C HIS A 693 11.90 -16.20 9.33
N PRO A 694 10.67 -16.40 9.86
CA PRO A 694 9.73 -17.34 9.28
C PRO A 694 9.31 -16.89 7.87
N LYS A 695 8.92 -17.85 7.04
CA LYS A 695 8.28 -17.60 5.73
C LYS A 695 6.87 -18.16 5.74
N LEU A 696 5.90 -17.31 6.08
CA LEU A 696 4.48 -17.64 6.10
C LEU A 696 3.92 -17.70 4.66
N GLY A 697 3.23 -18.78 4.30
CA GLY A 697 2.68 -18.95 2.95
C GLY A 697 1.66 -17.86 2.58
N GLY A 698 1.78 -17.29 1.38
CA GLY A 698 0.90 -16.23 0.88
C GLY A 698 1.18 -14.83 1.44
N ILE A 699 2.14 -14.70 2.37
CA ILE A 699 2.52 -13.44 3.01
C ILE A 699 4.01 -13.14 2.74
N ASP A 700 4.89 -14.13 2.97
CA ASP A 700 6.35 -13.98 2.85
C ASP A 700 6.90 -14.48 1.52
N GLY A 701 7.11 -13.53 0.60
CA GLY A 701 7.77 -13.73 -0.69
C GLY A 701 7.13 -12.92 -1.82
N ASP A 702 5.86 -12.56 -1.66
CA ASP A 702 4.93 -12.34 -2.76
C ASP A 702 4.48 -10.86 -2.85
N GLY A 703 5.44 -9.93 -2.74
CA GLY A 703 5.23 -8.47 -2.88
C GLY A 703 4.54 -7.75 -1.71
N TRP A 704 3.65 -8.43 -0.98
CA TRP A 704 2.84 -7.90 0.12
C TRP A 704 3.68 -7.20 1.21
N TRP A 705 3.29 -5.99 1.59
CA TRP A 705 4.09 -5.15 2.49
C TRP A 705 4.30 -5.74 3.89
N ALA A 706 3.36 -6.52 4.43
CA ALA A 706 3.50 -7.14 5.75
C ALA A 706 4.54 -8.27 5.82
N SER A 707 5.16 -8.64 4.70
CA SER A 707 6.42 -9.42 4.69
C SER A 707 7.59 -8.67 5.35
N ARG A 708 7.61 -7.34 5.24
CA ARG A 708 8.77 -6.49 5.60
C ARG A 708 8.78 -6.06 7.08
N ASN A 709 7.89 -6.61 7.90
CA ASN A 709 7.61 -6.23 9.28
C ASN A 709 7.97 -7.33 10.31
N TRP A 710 8.99 -8.15 10.03
CA TRP A 710 9.47 -9.13 11.01
C TRP A 710 10.18 -8.45 12.18
N ARG A 711 9.73 -8.75 13.42
CA ARG A 711 10.22 -8.18 14.70
C ARG A 711 10.38 -6.66 14.76
N LYS A 712 9.73 -5.94 13.86
CA LYS A 712 9.75 -4.48 13.81
C LYS A 712 8.81 -3.90 14.87
N LYS A 713 9.26 -2.85 15.57
CA LYS A 713 8.65 -2.33 16.81
C LYS A 713 8.72 -0.81 16.86
N ILE A 714 7.67 -0.19 17.39
CA ILE A 714 7.73 1.21 17.84
C ILE A 714 8.30 1.19 19.26
N CYS A 715 9.35 1.96 19.52
CA CYS A 715 10.08 1.96 20.79
C CYS A 715 10.06 3.33 21.45
N ARG A 716 9.99 3.35 22.79
CA ARG A 716 10.14 4.57 23.61
C ARG A 716 11.36 4.44 24.50
N PHE A 717 12.20 5.48 24.50
CA PHE A 717 13.37 5.62 25.37
C PHE A 717 13.18 6.79 26.32
N ASP A 718 13.51 6.56 27.57
CA ASP A 718 13.60 7.57 28.62
C ASP A 718 14.76 8.53 28.31
N LYS A 719 14.47 9.83 28.10
CA LYS A 719 15.47 10.78 27.59
C LYS A 719 16.59 11.08 28.59
N ALA A 720 16.30 10.98 29.89
CA ALA A 720 17.29 11.20 30.94
C ALA A 720 18.28 10.03 31.03
N THR A 721 17.78 8.79 31.05
CA THR A 721 18.58 7.58 31.30
C THR A 721 19.04 6.84 30.05
N GLY A 722 18.37 7.03 28.91
CA GLY A 722 18.59 6.24 27.68
C GLY A 722 17.92 4.86 27.69
N ALA A 723 17.24 4.49 28.78
CA ALA A 723 16.62 3.18 28.94
C ALA A 723 15.38 3.02 28.05
N CYS A 724 15.31 1.92 27.29
CA CYS A 724 14.09 1.55 26.59
C CYS A 724 12.99 1.18 27.61
N ARG A 725 11.83 1.84 27.52
CA ARG A 725 10.67 1.62 28.41
C ARG A 725 9.65 0.68 27.79
N TRP A 726 9.58 0.58 26.47
CA TRP A 726 8.76 -0.40 25.77
C TRP A 726 9.13 -0.51 24.28
N ALA A 727 8.78 -1.65 23.68
CA ALA A 727 8.89 -1.94 22.26
C ALA A 727 7.60 -2.65 21.80
N VAL A 728 6.72 -1.92 21.12
CA VAL A 728 5.30 -2.30 20.91
C VAL A 728 4.92 -2.44 19.43
N GLY A 729 3.71 -2.95 19.20
CA GLY A 729 3.21 -3.38 17.90
C GLY A 729 3.65 -4.80 17.57
N ARG A 730 2.80 -5.58 16.91
CA ARG A 730 3.12 -6.91 16.37
C ARG A 730 3.02 -6.93 14.85
N ARG A 731 3.75 -7.85 14.22
CA ARG A 731 3.52 -8.19 12.82
C ARG A 731 2.12 -8.79 12.68
N THR A 732 1.30 -8.27 11.76
CA THR A 732 0.11 -9.02 11.35
C THR A 732 0.50 -10.12 10.36
N PRO A 733 -0.04 -11.34 10.50
CA PRO A 733 0.05 -12.36 9.46
C PRO A 733 -1.03 -12.19 8.37
N GLY A 734 -1.91 -11.18 8.44
CA GLY A 734 -3.03 -11.03 7.49
C GLY A 734 -3.76 -9.70 7.66
N VAL A 735 -5.06 -9.74 7.96
CA VAL A 735 -5.85 -8.54 8.31
C VAL A 735 -5.44 -8.05 9.70
N ALA A 736 -4.79 -6.89 9.79
CA ALA A 736 -4.24 -6.35 11.03
C ALA A 736 -5.30 -6.16 12.13
N GLN A 737 -5.15 -6.92 13.22
CA GLN A 737 -5.95 -6.77 14.43
C GLN A 737 -5.45 -5.59 15.29
N PRO A 738 -6.25 -5.09 16.25
CA PRO A 738 -5.80 -4.06 17.19
C PRO A 738 -4.46 -4.38 17.87
N GLY A 739 -3.46 -3.50 17.73
CA GLY A 739 -2.09 -3.71 18.22
C GLY A 739 -1.16 -4.48 17.28
N GLU A 740 -1.68 -5.01 16.17
CA GLU A 740 -0.88 -5.46 15.04
C GLU A 740 -0.69 -4.33 14.01
N MET A 741 0.29 -4.50 13.12
CA MET A 741 0.66 -3.54 12.08
C MET A 741 1.02 -4.30 10.80
N TYR A 742 0.86 -3.69 9.62
CA TYR A 742 1.26 -4.32 8.36
C TYR A 742 2.76 -4.13 8.15
N ASN A 743 3.21 -2.90 7.87
CA ASN A 743 4.62 -2.52 7.87
C ASN A 743 4.78 -1.01 8.13
N PRO A 744 5.00 -0.58 9.39
CA PRO A 744 5.40 0.79 9.67
C PRO A 744 6.72 1.12 8.96
N LEU A 745 6.76 2.29 8.33
CA LEU A 745 7.91 2.81 7.61
C LEU A 745 8.48 4.07 8.26
N MET A 746 7.65 4.82 8.99
CA MET A 746 8.11 6.04 9.66
C MET A 746 7.27 6.37 10.91
N LEU A 747 7.88 7.05 11.87
CA LEU A 747 7.12 7.78 12.89
C LEU A 747 6.68 9.14 12.33
N ALA A 748 5.38 9.39 12.36
CA ALA A 748 4.80 10.64 11.85
C ALA A 748 5.03 11.81 12.81
N GLY A 749 5.03 11.54 14.12
CA GLY A 749 5.28 12.52 15.18
C GLY A 749 4.52 12.17 16.46
N CYS A 750 4.48 13.12 17.40
CA CYS A 750 3.75 13.02 18.66
C CYS A 750 2.61 14.04 18.73
N VAL A 751 1.51 13.68 19.42
CA VAL A 751 0.41 14.59 19.75
C VAL A 751 0.11 14.43 21.24
N GLY A 752 0.64 15.35 22.05
CA GLY A 752 0.68 15.22 23.51
C GLY A 752 1.29 13.87 23.93
N ASP A 753 0.67 13.21 24.91
CA ASP A 753 1.05 11.90 25.43
C ASP A 753 0.77 10.72 24.46
N THR A 754 0.96 10.90 23.15
CA THR A 754 0.83 9.85 22.12
C THR A 754 1.87 9.98 21.00
N VAL A 755 2.24 8.85 20.41
CA VAL A 755 3.07 8.74 19.21
C VAL A 755 2.26 8.08 18.08
N ILE A 756 2.48 8.55 16.86
CA ILE A 756 1.80 8.08 15.64
C ILE A 756 2.84 7.50 14.67
N ALA A 757 2.59 6.29 14.16
CA ALA A 757 3.45 5.62 13.18
C ALA A 757 2.70 5.38 11.86
N SER A 758 3.25 5.85 10.74
CA SER A 758 2.69 5.63 9.38
C SER A 758 3.19 4.31 8.79
N ASP A 759 2.26 3.59 8.15
CA ASP A 759 2.41 2.22 7.67
C ASP A 759 2.09 2.12 6.18
N ALA A 760 2.93 1.38 5.45
CA ALA A 760 2.86 1.21 4.00
C ALA A 760 1.45 0.82 3.48
N MET A 761 0.64 0.15 4.30
CA MET A 761 -0.76 -0.20 3.96
C MET A 761 -1.76 0.94 4.21
N GLY A 762 -1.37 2.20 3.97
CA GLY A 762 -2.24 3.38 4.10
C GLY A 762 -2.68 3.73 5.53
N CYS A 763 -2.12 3.04 6.54
CA CYS A 763 -2.55 3.15 7.94
C CYS A 763 -1.67 4.12 8.74
N ALA A 764 -2.21 4.69 9.82
CA ALA A 764 -1.43 5.40 10.83
C ALA A 764 -1.87 4.94 12.23
N TRP A 765 -0.96 4.28 12.96
CA TRP A 765 -1.21 3.63 14.25
C TRP A 765 -0.94 4.59 15.42
N VAL A 766 -1.83 4.61 16.42
CA VAL A 766 -1.75 5.51 17.58
C VAL A 766 -1.46 4.72 18.86
N TRP A 767 -0.38 5.09 19.55
CA TRP A 767 0.04 4.49 20.83
C TRP A 767 0.27 5.61 21.87
N ASP A 768 -0.03 5.36 23.14
CA ASP A 768 0.30 6.31 24.21
C ASP A 768 1.73 6.17 24.75
N LYS A 769 2.17 7.18 25.51
CA LYS A 769 3.49 7.20 26.18
C LYS A 769 3.77 6.00 27.09
N ASP A 770 2.75 5.26 27.52
CA ASP A 770 2.88 4.08 28.38
C ASP A 770 2.91 2.78 27.55
N GLY A 771 2.75 2.85 26.23
CA GLY A 771 2.82 1.71 25.31
C GLY A 771 1.47 1.06 25.04
N LEU A 772 0.35 1.71 25.40
CA LEU A 772 -0.99 1.20 25.16
C LEU A 772 -1.50 1.63 23.78
N TYR A 773 -1.95 0.66 22.97
CA TYR A 773 -2.57 0.92 21.67
C TYR A 773 -3.89 1.70 21.84
N LEU A 774 -4.13 2.74 21.04
CA LEU A 774 -5.38 3.52 21.08
C LEU A 774 -6.26 3.30 19.84
N GLY A 775 -5.66 2.97 18.69
CA GLY A 775 -6.39 2.77 17.43
C GLY A 775 -5.54 3.10 16.20
N ARG A 776 -6.22 3.31 15.07
CA ARG A 776 -5.64 3.87 13.84
C ARG A 776 -6.44 5.08 13.38
N LEU A 777 -5.79 6.01 12.68
CA LEU A 777 -6.42 7.24 12.18
C LEU A 777 -7.08 7.07 10.80
N TYR A 778 -6.48 6.25 9.94
CA TYR A 778 -6.95 5.98 8.58
C TYR A 778 -7.67 4.63 8.48
N ASN A 779 -8.52 4.49 7.45
CA ASN A 779 -9.12 3.21 7.08
C ASN A 779 -8.01 2.21 6.68
N GLY A 780 -8.21 0.93 7.01
CA GLY A 780 -7.34 -0.14 6.55
C GLY A 780 -7.66 -0.60 5.11
N PRO A 781 -6.75 -1.36 4.46
CA PRO A 781 -7.00 -1.93 3.13
C PRO A 781 -8.25 -2.84 3.10
N ASP A 782 -8.63 -3.38 4.25
CA ASP A 782 -9.80 -4.25 4.43
C ASP A 782 -11.11 -3.53 4.79
N ASP A 783 -11.10 -2.21 4.97
CA ASP A 783 -12.31 -1.44 5.28
C ASP A 783 -13.12 -1.09 4.01
N LYS A 784 -12.48 -1.19 2.82
CA LYS A 784 -13.06 -1.01 1.47
C LYS A 784 -13.76 0.33 1.22
N ARG A 785 -13.52 1.34 2.04
CA ARG A 785 -14.14 2.66 1.86
C ARG A 785 -13.39 3.43 0.78
N ALA A 786 -14.12 3.95 -0.19
CA ALA A 786 -13.66 5.03 -1.04
C ALA A 786 -14.20 6.33 -0.42
N ASP A 787 -13.44 6.90 0.53
CA ASP A 787 -13.76 8.12 1.26
C ASP A 787 -12.50 8.95 1.56
N ALA A 788 -12.64 10.05 2.30
CA ALA A 788 -11.55 10.97 2.61
C ALA A 788 -10.47 10.41 3.56
N PHE A 789 -10.66 9.21 4.12
CA PHE A 789 -9.82 8.60 5.15
C PHE A 789 -9.18 7.27 4.71
N THR A 790 -9.33 6.90 3.44
CA THR A 790 -8.59 5.81 2.80
C THR A 790 -7.47 6.39 1.94
N LEU A 791 -6.22 6.14 2.34
CA LEU A 791 -5.04 6.50 1.55
C LEU A 791 -4.68 5.39 0.55
N HIS A 792 -3.83 5.73 -0.42
CA HIS A 792 -3.20 4.74 -1.28
C HIS A 792 -2.33 3.78 -0.43
N ILE A 793 -2.17 2.54 -0.93
CA ILE A 793 -1.07 1.66 -0.53
C ILE A 793 0.26 2.33 -0.90
N GLU A 794 1.40 1.88 -0.36
CA GLU A 794 2.69 2.60 -0.46
C GLU A 794 2.70 3.93 0.32
N LEU A 795 2.00 4.04 1.45
CA LEU A 795 2.18 5.19 2.37
C LEU A 795 3.57 5.11 3.02
N GLN A 796 4.59 5.63 2.32
CA GLN A 796 5.98 5.58 2.77
C GLN A 796 6.32 6.65 3.82
N GLY A 797 5.45 7.65 4.03
CA GLY A 797 5.53 8.53 5.19
C GLY A 797 4.40 9.56 5.32
N ALA A 798 4.08 9.90 6.57
CA ALA A 798 3.22 11.03 6.94
C ALA A 798 3.88 11.87 8.05
N ARG A 799 3.45 13.11 8.27
CA ARG A 799 3.96 13.98 9.35
C ARG A 799 2.85 14.57 10.20
N VAL A 800 3.09 14.62 11.51
CA VAL A 800 2.33 15.44 12.44
C VAL A 800 2.93 16.85 12.44
N VAL A 801 2.06 17.87 12.39
CA VAL A 801 2.43 19.28 12.64
C VAL A 801 1.37 19.91 13.55
N THR A 802 1.79 20.75 14.48
CA THR A 802 0.89 21.49 15.38
C THR A 802 0.90 22.97 15.01
N VAL A 803 -0.29 23.56 14.81
CA VAL A 803 -0.47 24.95 14.39
C VAL A 803 -1.53 25.58 15.28
N GLY A 804 -1.10 26.43 16.21
CA GLY A 804 -1.92 26.82 17.35
C GLY A 804 -2.16 25.62 18.28
N ASP A 805 -3.39 25.46 18.77
CA ASP A 805 -3.77 24.33 19.64
C ASP A 805 -4.13 23.05 18.87
N ALA A 806 -4.23 23.12 17.53
CA ALA A 806 -4.64 22.00 16.68
C ALA A 806 -3.44 21.25 16.08
N SER A 807 -3.51 19.91 16.07
CA SER A 807 -2.52 19.05 15.42
C SER A 807 -3.09 18.39 14.18
N TYR A 808 -2.30 18.39 13.11
CA TYR A 808 -2.67 17.89 11.79
C TYR A 808 -1.72 16.77 11.36
N ILE A 809 -2.25 15.75 10.69
CA ILE A 809 -1.47 14.77 9.94
C ILE A 809 -1.48 15.16 8.46
N ILE A 810 -0.30 15.21 7.87
CA ILE A 810 -0.05 15.43 6.44
C ILE A 810 0.48 14.11 5.89
N ALA A 811 -0.26 13.46 5.00
CA ALA A 811 0.09 12.16 4.43
C ALA A 811 0.14 12.22 2.90
N ASN A 812 1.17 11.62 2.32
CA ASN A 812 1.31 11.54 0.86
C ASN A 812 0.58 10.31 0.32
N GLU A 813 -0.14 10.50 -0.77
CA GLU A 813 -0.81 9.44 -1.55
C GLU A 813 -0.90 9.92 -3.01
N VAL A 814 -2.04 9.78 -3.68
CA VAL A 814 -2.29 10.36 -5.00
C VAL A 814 -2.54 11.88 -4.87
N GLY A 815 -1.49 12.64 -4.57
CA GLY A 815 -1.55 13.99 -4.00
C GLY A 815 -1.37 13.98 -2.47
N THR A 816 -1.39 15.14 -1.81
CA THR A 816 -1.09 15.22 -0.36
C THR A 816 -2.35 15.51 0.45
N THR A 817 -2.73 14.61 1.35
CA THR A 817 -3.87 14.82 2.25
C THR A 817 -3.46 15.54 3.54
N VAL A 818 -4.37 16.37 4.06
CA VAL A 818 -4.24 17.09 5.32
C VAL A 818 -5.50 16.84 6.14
N HIS A 819 -5.32 16.29 7.35
CA HIS A 819 -6.39 16.02 8.29
C HIS A 819 -6.04 16.56 9.68
N GLU A 820 -7.01 17.12 10.38
CA GLU A 820 -6.90 17.42 11.81
C GLU A 820 -7.05 16.11 12.62
N ILE A 821 -6.20 15.93 13.63
CA ILE A 821 -6.09 14.71 14.44
C ILE A 821 -6.96 14.85 15.69
N LEU A 822 -8.01 14.03 15.79
CA LEU A 822 -8.93 14.02 16.92
C LEU A 822 -8.62 12.82 17.82
N LEU A 823 -7.87 13.06 18.90
CA LEU A 823 -7.53 12.02 19.88
C LEU A 823 -8.62 11.89 20.97
N PRO A 824 -8.92 10.66 21.43
CA PRO A 824 -9.99 10.45 22.37
C PRO A 824 -9.59 10.78 23.82
N ARG A 825 -10.58 11.18 24.62
CA ARG A 825 -10.39 11.39 26.05
C ARG A 825 -10.19 10.05 26.76
N ARG A 826 -8.98 9.83 27.26
CA ARG A 826 -8.58 8.63 28.01
C ARG A 826 -8.93 8.75 29.50
N GLN A 827 -9.46 7.68 30.09
CA GLN A 827 -9.65 7.50 31.53
C GLN A 827 -8.76 6.34 32.01
N PRO A 828 -7.76 6.58 32.87
CA PRO A 828 -7.01 5.51 33.52
C PRO A 828 -7.92 4.60 34.37
N LEU A 829 -7.71 3.28 34.29
CA LEU A 829 -8.44 2.29 35.09
C LEU A 829 -7.57 1.76 36.23
N ALA A 830 -8.17 1.57 37.40
CA ALA A 830 -7.52 0.93 38.53
C ALA A 830 -7.45 -0.59 38.31
N VAL A 831 -6.25 -1.09 37.96
CA VAL A 831 -5.94 -2.52 37.84
C VAL A 831 -4.91 -2.90 38.90
N LYS A 832 -5.08 -4.05 39.54
CA LYS A 832 -4.13 -4.53 40.57
C LYS A 832 -2.89 -5.18 39.93
N PRO A 833 -1.72 -5.14 40.59
CA PRO A 833 -0.56 -5.93 40.18
C PRO A 833 -0.87 -7.44 40.10
N VAL A 834 -0.15 -8.12 39.23
CA VAL A 834 -0.37 -9.53 38.86
C VAL A 834 0.85 -10.35 39.25
N THR A 835 0.65 -11.50 39.92
CA THR A 835 1.74 -12.34 40.42
C THR A 835 1.98 -13.57 39.54
N VAL A 836 3.18 -13.69 38.99
CA VAL A 836 3.69 -14.93 38.38
C VAL A 836 4.30 -15.77 39.49
N THR A 837 3.72 -16.94 39.76
CA THR A 837 4.28 -17.89 40.74
C THR A 837 5.41 -18.71 40.11
N ALA A 838 6.25 -19.37 40.92
CA ALA A 838 7.27 -20.28 40.40
C ALA A 838 6.67 -21.39 39.50
N ASN A 839 5.49 -21.91 39.85
CA ASN A 839 4.74 -22.89 39.05
C ASN A 839 4.11 -22.28 37.77
N HIS A 840 3.88 -20.96 37.70
CA HIS A 840 3.53 -20.30 36.44
C HIS A 840 4.77 -20.17 35.55
N ALA A 841 5.87 -19.62 36.08
CA ALA A 841 7.12 -19.45 35.34
C ALA A 841 7.68 -20.77 34.79
N SER A 842 7.62 -21.85 35.58
CA SER A 842 8.07 -23.19 35.15
C SER A 842 7.17 -23.90 34.13
N LYS A 843 6.02 -23.30 33.77
CA LYS A 843 5.04 -23.83 32.81
C LYS A 843 4.76 -22.87 31.64
N ALA A 844 5.28 -21.65 31.71
CA ALA A 844 5.22 -20.68 30.63
C ALA A 844 6.04 -21.22 29.45
N LYS A 845 5.38 -21.51 28.32
CA LYS A 845 6.04 -22.05 27.14
C LYS A 845 6.42 -20.90 26.19
N PRO A 846 7.67 -20.83 25.74
CA PRO A 846 8.09 -19.82 24.78
C PRO A 846 7.42 -20.05 23.41
N TRP A 847 7.13 -18.97 22.69
CA TRP A 847 6.54 -19.01 21.36
C TRP A 847 6.99 -17.84 20.46
N ASP A 848 6.76 -17.96 19.14
CA ASP A 848 7.16 -16.92 18.18
C ASP A 848 6.01 -15.92 17.91
N PRO A 849 6.16 -14.62 18.23
CA PRO A 849 5.12 -13.61 18.03
C PRO A 849 4.78 -13.35 16.55
N ASP A 850 5.66 -13.72 15.62
CA ASP A 850 5.53 -13.48 14.18
C ASP A 850 5.34 -14.79 13.37
N GLY A 851 5.16 -15.91 14.07
CA GLY A 851 4.76 -17.20 13.49
C GLY A 851 3.25 -17.42 13.59
N VAL A 852 2.81 -18.65 13.32
CA VAL A 852 1.44 -19.05 13.66
C VAL A 852 1.25 -18.94 15.17
N THR A 853 0.34 -18.07 15.59
CA THR A 853 0.04 -17.88 17.02
C THR A 853 -0.41 -19.22 17.63
N PRO A 854 0.13 -19.66 18.77
CA PRO A 854 -0.23 -20.93 19.41
C PRO A 854 -1.58 -20.83 20.14
N THR A 855 -2.64 -20.55 19.40
CA THR A 855 -4.02 -20.80 19.84
C THR A 855 -4.28 -22.30 19.93
N GLU A 856 -5.25 -22.68 20.74
CA GLU A 856 -5.79 -24.04 20.73
C GLU A 856 -6.52 -24.25 19.39
N ARG A 857 -5.82 -24.84 18.40
CA ARG A 857 -6.37 -25.12 17.07
C ARG A 857 -7.72 -25.84 17.21
N PRO A 858 -8.77 -25.41 16.48
CA PRO A 858 -10.10 -25.93 16.71
C PRO A 858 -10.20 -27.40 16.28
N VAL A 859 -10.97 -28.17 17.05
CA VAL A 859 -11.19 -29.60 16.85
C VAL A 859 -12.66 -29.83 16.56
N TYR A 860 -12.95 -30.37 15.38
CA TYR A 860 -14.29 -30.64 14.88
C TYR A 860 -14.53 -32.15 14.78
N ARG A 861 -15.69 -32.62 15.22
CA ARG A 861 -16.01 -34.05 15.32
C ARG A 861 -17.12 -34.41 14.35
N VAL A 862 -16.82 -35.32 13.41
CA VAL A 862 -17.81 -35.84 12.46
C VAL A 862 -18.42 -37.10 13.04
N ARG A 863 -19.75 -37.19 13.04
CA ARG A 863 -20.48 -38.39 13.46
C ARG A 863 -20.80 -39.28 12.26
N PRO A 864 -20.79 -40.61 12.42
CA PRO A 864 -21.32 -41.51 11.41
C PRO A 864 -22.84 -41.31 11.27
N LEU A 865 -23.39 -41.58 10.09
CA LEU A 865 -24.83 -41.54 9.85
C LEU A 865 -25.59 -42.53 10.78
N ALA A 866 -26.75 -42.10 11.27
CA ALA A 866 -27.52 -42.85 12.26
C ALA A 866 -28.10 -44.18 11.71
N ALA A 867 -28.21 -45.17 12.60
CA ALA A 867 -28.47 -46.57 12.23
C ALA A 867 -29.85 -46.88 11.61
N HIS A 868 -30.75 -45.90 11.48
CA HIS A 868 -32.06 -46.09 10.86
C HIS A 868 -32.05 -46.04 9.32
N LYS A 869 -30.95 -45.59 8.70
CA LYS A 869 -30.68 -45.71 7.26
C LYS A 869 -29.18 -45.97 6.97
N PRO A 870 -28.65 -47.18 7.23
CA PRO A 870 -27.24 -47.47 6.96
C PRO A 870 -26.90 -47.52 5.46
N ASP A 871 -27.86 -47.94 4.64
CA ASP A 871 -27.67 -48.30 3.23
C ASP A 871 -28.35 -47.32 2.24
N ALA A 872 -28.85 -46.19 2.74
CA ALA A 872 -29.44 -45.13 1.93
C ALA A 872 -28.69 -43.80 2.19
N PRO A 873 -27.98 -43.25 1.20
CA PRO A 873 -27.24 -41.99 1.37
C PRO A 873 -28.18 -40.82 1.64
N LEU A 874 -27.62 -39.75 2.23
CA LEU A 874 -28.28 -38.44 2.35
C LEU A 874 -28.75 -37.95 0.98
N VAL A 875 -29.94 -37.32 0.94
CA VAL A 875 -30.44 -36.68 -0.29
C VAL A 875 -29.74 -35.33 -0.44
N ILE A 876 -29.06 -35.12 -1.57
CA ILE A 876 -28.37 -33.85 -1.84
C ILE A 876 -29.29 -32.98 -2.69
N ASP A 877 -30.19 -32.22 -2.03
CA ASP A 877 -31.14 -31.29 -2.67
C ASP A 877 -30.96 -29.82 -2.24
N GLY A 878 -30.10 -29.57 -1.23
CA GLY A 878 -29.79 -28.24 -0.70
C GLY A 878 -30.71 -27.81 0.43
N ALA A 879 -31.63 -28.65 0.93
CA ALA A 879 -32.63 -28.28 1.92
C ALA A 879 -32.20 -28.45 3.38
N ILE A 880 -31.23 -29.31 3.69
CA ILE A 880 -30.74 -29.59 5.05
C ILE A 880 -31.90 -30.01 5.96
N ASP A 881 -32.62 -31.09 5.60
CA ASP A 881 -33.80 -31.56 6.36
C ASP A 881 -33.36 -32.04 7.76
N PRO A 882 -33.93 -31.48 8.86
CA PRO A 882 -33.65 -31.97 10.21
C PRO A 882 -33.93 -33.47 10.42
N LYS A 883 -34.79 -34.09 9.60
CA LYS A 883 -35.08 -35.54 9.64
C LYS A 883 -33.90 -36.43 9.23
N GLU A 884 -32.91 -35.89 8.52
CA GLU A 884 -31.74 -36.65 8.07
C GLU A 884 -30.59 -36.64 9.08
N GLY A 885 -30.80 -36.05 10.26
CA GLY A 885 -29.86 -36.06 11.38
C GLY A 885 -28.92 -34.85 11.42
N TRP A 886 -29.01 -33.92 10.46
CA TRP A 886 -28.21 -32.68 10.42
C TRP A 886 -28.26 -31.83 11.69
N HIS A 887 -29.29 -31.98 12.51
CA HIS A 887 -29.48 -31.23 13.76
C HIS A 887 -29.31 -32.09 15.03
N GLY A 888 -28.90 -33.34 14.88
CA GLY A 888 -28.87 -34.36 15.94
C GLY A 888 -29.75 -35.56 15.62
N PHE A 889 -29.58 -36.64 16.37
CA PHE A 889 -30.25 -37.92 16.16
C PHE A 889 -31.40 -38.15 17.18
N SER A 890 -32.25 -39.13 16.89
CA SER A 890 -33.44 -39.47 17.69
C SER A 890 -33.15 -40.01 19.10
N ASP A 891 -31.88 -40.31 19.41
CA ASP A 891 -31.40 -40.67 20.75
C ASP A 891 -31.01 -39.45 21.61
N GLY A 892 -31.08 -38.22 21.06
CA GLY A 892 -30.67 -36.99 21.72
C GLY A 892 -29.22 -36.57 21.46
N THR A 893 -28.45 -37.36 20.69
CA THR A 893 -27.07 -37.02 20.32
C THR A 893 -27.03 -35.85 19.34
N ALA A 894 -26.44 -34.74 19.76
CA ALA A 894 -26.21 -33.58 18.88
C ALA A 894 -25.07 -33.83 17.87
N VAL A 895 -25.21 -33.23 16.69
CA VAL A 895 -24.12 -33.10 15.69
C VAL A 895 -23.36 -31.79 15.97
N ASP A 896 -22.03 -31.87 16.04
CA ASP A 896 -21.15 -30.70 16.24
C ASP A 896 -21.30 -29.70 15.06
N GLU A 897 -21.06 -28.41 15.32
CA GLU A 897 -21.16 -27.34 14.32
C GLU A 897 -19.85 -26.55 14.24
N ALA A 898 -19.20 -26.57 13.08
CA ALA A 898 -18.08 -25.67 12.78
C ALA A 898 -18.65 -24.29 12.41
N GLN A 899 -18.32 -23.27 13.20
CA GLN A 899 -18.80 -21.90 12.97
C GLN A 899 -17.71 -21.04 12.33
N VAL A 900 -18.01 -20.45 11.18
CA VAL A 900 -17.12 -19.55 10.45
C VAL A 900 -17.44 -18.12 10.89
N TRP A 901 -16.43 -17.39 11.35
CA TRP A 901 -16.56 -16.03 11.86
C TRP A 901 -15.69 -15.04 11.06
N MET A 902 -16.20 -13.83 10.89
CA MET A 902 -15.51 -12.73 10.19
C MET A 902 -15.97 -11.39 10.79
N ASP A 903 -15.03 -10.50 11.10
CA ASP A 903 -15.30 -9.14 11.59
C ASP A 903 -16.26 -9.08 12.81
N GLY A 904 -16.25 -10.14 13.64
CA GLY A 904 -17.13 -10.30 14.81
C GLY A 904 -18.51 -10.92 14.53
N GLU A 905 -18.89 -11.10 13.27
CA GLU A 905 -20.13 -11.78 12.86
C GLU A 905 -19.88 -13.26 12.48
N ARG A 906 -20.87 -14.12 12.70
CA ARG A 906 -20.86 -15.53 12.24
C ARG A 906 -21.45 -15.61 10.84
N VAL A 907 -20.59 -15.68 9.83
CA VAL A 907 -20.97 -15.69 8.41
C VAL A 907 -21.41 -17.07 7.90
N ALA A 908 -21.00 -18.17 8.54
CA ALA A 908 -21.55 -19.48 8.23
C ALA A 908 -21.55 -20.48 9.40
N ARG A 909 -22.35 -21.53 9.23
CA ARG A 909 -22.38 -22.75 10.04
C ARG A 909 -22.17 -23.93 9.10
N VAL A 910 -21.19 -24.78 9.38
CA VAL A 910 -20.90 -25.99 8.63
C VAL A 910 -21.15 -27.19 9.53
N ARG A 911 -21.90 -28.18 9.02
CA ARG A 911 -22.15 -29.47 9.70
C ARG A 911 -21.67 -30.63 8.84
N ALA A 912 -21.30 -31.73 9.48
CA ALA A 912 -20.65 -32.85 8.83
C ALA A 912 -21.14 -34.20 9.38
N LEU A 913 -21.41 -35.12 8.46
CA LEU A 913 -21.78 -36.51 8.71
C LEU A 913 -20.97 -37.41 7.78
N TYR A 914 -20.79 -38.70 8.10
CA TYR A 914 -20.08 -39.62 7.20
C TYR A 914 -20.67 -41.02 7.15
N ASP A 915 -20.41 -41.73 6.04
CA ASP A 915 -20.59 -43.16 5.89
C ASP A 915 -19.30 -43.83 5.35
N ASN A 916 -19.38 -45.08 4.89
CA ASN A 916 -18.21 -45.81 4.41
C ASN A 916 -17.66 -45.31 3.05
N THR A 917 -18.39 -44.45 2.34
CA THR A 917 -18.08 -43.97 0.98
C THR A 917 -17.98 -42.45 0.91
N ASN A 918 -18.83 -41.71 1.63
CA ASN A 918 -18.94 -40.26 1.54
C ASN A 918 -18.70 -39.55 2.88
N LEU A 919 -18.07 -38.38 2.79
CA LEU A 919 -18.20 -37.30 3.77
C LEU A 919 -19.29 -36.35 3.26
N TYR A 920 -20.29 -36.10 4.09
CA TYR A 920 -21.36 -35.15 3.80
C TYR A 920 -21.08 -33.83 4.51
N LEU A 921 -21.25 -32.72 3.80
CA LEU A 921 -21.07 -31.37 4.35
C LEU A 921 -22.31 -30.51 4.04
N ALA A 922 -22.89 -29.91 5.07
CA ALA A 922 -24.00 -28.96 4.98
C ALA A 922 -23.55 -27.57 5.43
N TYR A 923 -23.59 -26.61 4.52
CA TYR A 923 -23.26 -25.21 4.76
C TYR A 923 -24.55 -24.41 4.89
N VAL A 924 -24.67 -23.61 5.95
CA VAL A 924 -25.68 -22.54 6.05
C VAL A 924 -24.96 -21.22 6.17
N VAL A 925 -25.01 -20.42 5.11
CA VAL A 925 -24.23 -19.19 4.92
C VAL A 925 -25.13 -17.97 4.98
N ARG A 926 -24.62 -16.89 5.58
CA ARG A 926 -25.29 -15.59 5.71
C ARG A 926 -24.28 -14.49 5.38
N THR A 927 -24.38 -13.95 4.17
CA THR A 927 -23.43 -12.97 3.60
C THR A 927 -24.15 -11.73 3.10
N ALA A 928 -23.43 -10.65 2.73
CA ALA A 928 -24.05 -9.46 2.15
C ALA A 928 -24.71 -9.76 0.79
N ASN A 929 -24.04 -10.58 -0.02
CA ASN A 929 -24.41 -10.96 -1.38
C ASN A 929 -24.66 -12.47 -1.49
N GLY A 930 -25.31 -12.91 -2.56
CA GLY A 930 -25.66 -14.32 -2.80
C GLY A 930 -24.51 -15.21 -3.31
N PRO A 931 -24.78 -16.49 -3.60
CA PRO A 931 -23.78 -17.52 -3.96
C PRO A 931 -23.16 -17.41 -5.37
N VAL A 932 -23.42 -16.33 -6.11
CA VAL A 932 -23.04 -16.20 -7.53
C VAL A 932 -21.55 -15.88 -7.68
N ASN A 933 -20.95 -16.49 -8.69
CA ASN A 933 -19.57 -16.28 -9.11
C ASN A 933 -19.50 -15.98 -10.61
N ALA A 934 -19.24 -14.72 -10.96
CA ALA A 934 -19.30 -14.18 -12.32
C ALA A 934 -17.98 -13.51 -12.74
N GLY A 935 -16.87 -13.77 -12.04
CA GLY A 935 -15.59 -13.13 -12.31
C GLY A 935 -14.86 -13.71 -13.52
N SER A 936 -14.11 -12.86 -14.22
CA SER A 936 -13.36 -13.18 -15.45
C SER A 936 -12.18 -14.14 -15.27
N GLU A 937 -11.87 -14.52 -14.03
CA GLU A 937 -10.76 -15.40 -13.65
C GLU A 937 -11.16 -16.90 -13.65
N LEU A 938 -12.44 -17.19 -13.89
CA LEU A 938 -12.97 -18.55 -14.04
C LEU A 938 -12.50 -19.20 -15.36
N PRO A 939 -12.30 -20.53 -15.41
CA PRO A 939 -12.41 -21.51 -14.33
C PRO A 939 -11.11 -21.68 -13.52
N ILE A 940 -10.07 -20.88 -13.79
CA ILE A 940 -8.70 -21.15 -13.31
C ILE A 940 -8.53 -20.70 -11.85
N CYS A 941 -8.95 -19.47 -11.53
CA CYS A 941 -8.81 -18.88 -10.19
C CYS A 941 -10.17 -18.53 -9.55
N PRO A 942 -11.04 -19.53 -9.30
CA PRO A 942 -12.38 -19.29 -8.75
C PRO A 942 -12.35 -18.59 -7.38
N PHE A 943 -11.29 -18.84 -6.61
CA PHE A 943 -11.03 -18.31 -5.27
C PHE A 943 -10.77 -16.79 -5.20
N VAL A 944 -10.65 -16.07 -6.33
CA VAL A 944 -10.66 -14.57 -6.36
C VAL A 944 -11.86 -13.99 -7.11
N SER A 945 -12.71 -14.82 -7.74
CA SER A 945 -13.63 -14.40 -8.80
C SER A 945 -15.08 -14.12 -8.36
N GLY A 946 -15.46 -14.50 -7.14
CA GLY A 946 -16.82 -14.35 -6.64
C GLY A 946 -17.05 -15.24 -5.41
N ALA A 947 -18.30 -15.66 -5.18
CA ALA A 947 -18.64 -16.52 -4.06
C ALA A 947 -18.22 -17.99 -4.28
N TYR A 948 -17.98 -18.70 -3.18
CA TYR A 948 -17.74 -20.14 -3.14
C TYR A 948 -17.90 -20.68 -1.71
N VAL A 949 -17.97 -22.00 -1.58
CA VAL A 949 -17.63 -22.71 -0.33
C VAL A 949 -16.50 -23.69 -0.62
N ASP A 950 -15.65 -23.95 0.37
CA ASP A 950 -14.63 -25.00 0.23
C ASP A 950 -14.42 -25.82 1.51
N ALA A 951 -13.71 -26.93 1.32
CA ALA A 951 -13.14 -27.74 2.38
C ALA A 951 -11.72 -28.16 1.98
N SER A 952 -10.76 -27.97 2.88
CA SER A 952 -9.39 -28.42 2.72
C SER A 952 -9.11 -29.62 3.63
N PHE A 953 -8.37 -30.61 3.13
CA PHE A 953 -8.10 -31.87 3.81
C PHE A 953 -6.61 -32.25 3.73
N ALA A 954 -6.06 -32.73 4.84
CA ALA A 954 -4.75 -33.37 4.92
C ALA A 954 -4.89 -34.83 5.39
N PRO A 955 -4.79 -35.83 4.48
CA PRO A 955 -4.87 -37.25 4.83
C PRO A 955 -3.76 -37.72 5.78
N ASP A 956 -2.58 -37.10 5.70
CA ASP A 956 -1.51 -37.20 6.71
C ASP A 956 -1.57 -36.01 7.68
N TRP A 957 -1.96 -36.32 8.92
CA TRP A 957 -1.99 -35.39 10.05
C TRP A 957 -1.13 -35.85 11.23
N SER A 958 -0.08 -36.63 10.94
CA SER A 958 0.93 -37.06 11.94
C SER A 958 1.64 -35.89 12.62
N GLN A 959 1.75 -34.75 11.93
CA GLN A 959 2.38 -33.52 12.40
C GLN A 959 1.51 -32.32 12.01
N PRO A 960 0.53 -31.91 12.84
CA PRO A 960 -0.39 -30.82 12.51
C PRO A 960 0.29 -29.45 12.31
N GLN A 961 1.33 -29.17 13.10
CA GLN A 961 2.10 -27.92 13.04
C GLN A 961 3.17 -27.97 11.92
N ARG A 962 2.73 -28.05 10.66
CA ARG A 962 3.59 -28.04 9.46
C ARG A 962 3.19 -26.92 8.49
N PRO A 963 4.14 -26.14 7.94
CA PRO A 963 3.90 -25.28 6.77
C PRO A 963 4.05 -26.05 5.45
N ASP A 964 4.77 -27.18 5.46
CA ASP A 964 4.94 -28.01 4.28
C ASP A 964 3.63 -28.69 3.89
N VAL A 965 3.11 -28.33 2.71
CA VAL A 965 2.11 -29.13 1.99
C VAL A 965 2.70 -30.50 1.66
N ARG A 966 1.92 -31.57 1.79
CA ARG A 966 2.30 -32.97 1.59
C ARG A 966 1.51 -33.62 0.44
N GLU A 967 1.99 -34.79 0.02
CA GLU A 967 1.32 -35.63 -0.98
C GLU A 967 -0.14 -35.89 -0.60
N GLY A 968 -1.06 -35.54 -1.49
CA GLY A 968 -2.50 -35.77 -1.29
C GLY A 968 -3.23 -34.71 -0.48
N ASP A 969 -2.56 -33.70 0.10
CA ASP A 969 -3.23 -32.51 0.64
C ASP A 969 -4.04 -31.82 -0.46
N VAL A 970 -5.30 -31.47 -0.17
CA VAL A 970 -6.26 -31.00 -1.18
C VAL A 970 -7.15 -29.88 -0.65
N ARG A 971 -7.48 -28.91 -1.52
CA ARG A 971 -8.62 -27.99 -1.34
C ARG A 971 -9.68 -28.31 -2.36
N LEU A 972 -10.90 -28.57 -1.90
CA LEU A 972 -12.09 -28.81 -2.70
C LEU A 972 -12.96 -27.55 -2.70
N LEU A 973 -13.03 -26.85 -3.82
CA LEU A 973 -13.81 -25.62 -3.98
C LEU A 973 -15.06 -25.87 -4.83
N ILE A 974 -16.20 -25.36 -4.35
CA ILE A 974 -17.54 -25.52 -4.91
C ILE A 974 -18.17 -24.13 -5.10
N ALA A 975 -18.73 -23.84 -6.29
CA ALA A 975 -19.30 -22.53 -6.61
C ALA A 975 -20.49 -22.61 -7.58
N GLN A 976 -21.33 -21.57 -7.63
CA GLN A 976 -22.29 -21.35 -8.71
C GLN A 976 -21.73 -20.32 -9.70
N ILE A 977 -21.31 -20.77 -10.88
CA ILE A 977 -20.65 -19.91 -11.88
C ILE A 977 -21.62 -19.40 -12.94
N THR A 978 -21.38 -18.20 -13.48
CA THR A 978 -22.20 -17.64 -14.58
C THR A 978 -21.59 -18.01 -15.94
N GLY A 979 -22.18 -18.98 -16.63
CA GLY A 979 -21.76 -19.46 -17.95
C GLY A 979 -22.82 -19.16 -19.03
N LYS A 980 -22.42 -18.51 -20.14
CA LYS A 980 -23.28 -18.25 -21.33
C LYS A 980 -24.65 -17.59 -21.06
N GLY A 981 -24.84 -16.93 -19.91
CA GLY A 981 -26.12 -16.33 -19.49
C GLY A 981 -26.97 -17.19 -18.54
N ALA A 982 -26.47 -18.34 -18.12
CA ALA A 982 -27.07 -19.21 -17.09
C ALA A 982 -26.14 -19.35 -15.87
N VAL A 983 -26.69 -19.89 -14.77
CA VAL A 983 -25.93 -20.27 -13.58
C VAL A 983 -25.68 -21.78 -13.61
N GLU A 984 -24.42 -22.19 -13.54
CA GLU A 984 -23.95 -23.57 -13.65
C GLU A 984 -23.21 -24.00 -12.36
N ALA A 985 -23.29 -25.29 -12.02
CA ALA A 985 -22.62 -25.83 -10.82
C ALA A 985 -21.16 -26.16 -11.10
N PHE A 986 -20.24 -25.60 -10.31
CA PHE A 986 -18.78 -25.77 -10.46
C PHE A 986 -18.19 -26.53 -9.27
N GLN A 987 -17.21 -27.39 -9.55
CA GLN A 987 -16.39 -28.06 -8.53
C GLN A 987 -14.98 -28.35 -9.05
N ARG A 988 -13.96 -28.14 -8.22
CA ARG A 988 -12.57 -28.53 -8.48
C ARG A 988 -11.83 -28.89 -7.20
N GLY A 989 -11.04 -29.96 -7.27
CA GLY A 989 -9.97 -30.27 -6.33
C GLY A 989 -8.64 -29.69 -6.81
N TYR A 990 -7.94 -29.00 -5.89
CA TYR A 990 -6.63 -28.38 -6.09
C TYR A 990 -5.59 -29.12 -5.22
N TRP A 991 -4.57 -29.68 -5.87
CA TRP A 991 -3.44 -30.34 -5.21
C TRP A 991 -2.13 -29.66 -5.61
N GLN A 992 -1.41 -29.10 -4.63
CA GLN A 992 -0.05 -28.59 -4.85
C GLN A 992 0.99 -29.71 -4.95
N LYS A 993 0.77 -30.85 -4.27
CA LYS A 993 1.60 -32.05 -4.38
C LYS A 993 0.72 -33.28 -4.64
N LYS A 994 0.90 -33.89 -5.81
CA LYS A 994 0.20 -35.10 -6.23
C LYS A 994 1.04 -35.86 -7.24
N SER A 995 1.75 -36.87 -6.75
CA SER A 995 2.67 -37.72 -7.51
C SER A 995 1.94 -38.40 -8.68
N GLY A 996 2.37 -38.14 -9.91
CA GLY A 996 1.70 -38.63 -11.12
C GLY A 996 0.40 -37.90 -11.48
N GLY A 997 0.14 -36.74 -10.88
CA GLY A 997 -1.01 -35.88 -11.15
C GLY A 997 -1.12 -35.46 -12.62
N LYS A 998 -2.36 -35.22 -13.06
CA LYS A 998 -2.69 -34.79 -14.42
C LYS A 998 -3.34 -33.41 -14.39
N GLY A 999 -3.07 -32.57 -15.39
CA GLY A 999 -3.56 -31.20 -15.41
C GLY A 999 -2.83 -30.28 -14.43
N ALA A 1000 -1.50 -30.42 -14.34
CA ALA A 1000 -0.66 -29.49 -13.59
C ALA A 1000 -0.73 -28.08 -14.21
N GLN A 1001 -0.84 -27.05 -13.38
CA GLN A 1001 -0.93 -25.64 -13.80
C GLN A 1001 -0.18 -24.73 -12.83
N SER A 1002 0.35 -23.62 -13.34
CA SER A 1002 0.88 -22.53 -12.53
C SER A 1002 -0.14 -21.41 -12.43
N ILE A 1003 -0.44 -20.98 -11.21
CA ILE A 1003 -1.26 -19.81 -10.90
C ILE A 1003 -0.28 -18.68 -10.57
N SER A 1004 -0.33 -17.58 -11.33
CA SER A 1004 0.73 -16.56 -11.34
C SER A 1004 0.21 -15.12 -11.27
N SER A 1005 1.03 -14.25 -10.69
CA SER A 1005 0.91 -12.80 -10.67
C SER A 1005 2.27 -12.17 -11.04
N PRO A 1006 2.41 -10.83 -11.12
CA PRO A 1006 3.72 -10.19 -11.30
C PRO A 1006 4.70 -10.40 -10.14
N VAL A 1007 4.21 -10.81 -8.96
CA VAL A 1007 5.00 -10.94 -7.72
C VAL A 1007 5.22 -12.39 -7.28
N ALA A 1008 4.39 -13.32 -7.73
CA ALA A 1008 4.33 -14.67 -7.18
C ALA A 1008 3.90 -15.74 -8.19
N THR A 1009 4.17 -17.01 -7.86
CA THR A 1009 3.62 -18.16 -8.60
C THR A 1009 3.47 -19.37 -7.69
N VAL A 1010 2.28 -19.97 -7.68
CA VAL A 1010 2.00 -21.26 -7.04
C VAL A 1010 1.78 -22.30 -8.12
N ARG A 1011 2.50 -23.43 -8.01
CA ARG A 1011 2.30 -24.60 -8.87
C ARG A 1011 1.30 -25.56 -8.22
N MET A 1012 0.30 -25.95 -9.00
CA MET A 1012 -0.57 -27.10 -8.73
C MET A 1012 -0.08 -28.27 -9.57
N GLU A 1013 0.17 -29.43 -8.96
CA GLU A 1013 0.49 -30.66 -9.70
C GLU A 1013 -0.75 -31.34 -10.28
N GLN A 1014 -1.92 -31.04 -9.72
CA GLN A 1014 -3.20 -31.41 -10.33
C GLN A 1014 -4.29 -30.39 -9.96
N ILE A 1015 -5.01 -29.91 -10.97
CA ILE A 1015 -6.34 -29.29 -10.83
C ILE A 1015 -7.32 -30.15 -11.61
N ALA A 1016 -8.32 -30.72 -10.93
CA ALA A 1016 -9.25 -31.67 -11.56
C ALA A 1016 -10.63 -31.65 -10.89
N GLU A 1017 -11.62 -32.25 -11.54
CA GLU A 1017 -12.91 -32.57 -10.92
C GLU A 1017 -12.75 -33.73 -9.93
N ILE A 1018 -13.50 -33.68 -8.82
CA ILE A 1018 -13.68 -34.80 -7.90
C ILE A 1018 -14.68 -35.77 -8.56
N PRO A 1019 -14.29 -37.02 -8.90
CA PRO A 1019 -15.22 -37.98 -9.50
C PRO A 1019 -16.29 -38.39 -8.50
N GLY A 1020 -17.56 -38.40 -8.93
CA GLY A 1020 -18.70 -38.83 -8.11
C GLY A 1020 -19.17 -37.83 -7.05
N LEU A 1021 -18.60 -36.63 -6.98
CA LEU A 1021 -19.07 -35.59 -6.07
C LEU A 1021 -20.47 -35.11 -6.46
N GLN A 1022 -21.35 -35.00 -5.46
CA GLN A 1022 -22.68 -34.40 -5.60
C GLN A 1022 -22.71 -33.06 -4.87
N GLN A 1023 -23.43 -32.09 -5.44
CA GLN A 1023 -23.65 -30.77 -4.85
C GLN A 1023 -25.06 -30.28 -5.14
N ALA A 1024 -25.69 -29.61 -4.18
CA ALA A 1024 -26.95 -28.91 -4.36
C ALA A 1024 -26.96 -27.59 -3.57
N TRP A 1025 -27.72 -26.62 -4.08
CA TRP A 1025 -27.68 -25.21 -3.64
C TRP A 1025 -29.09 -24.66 -3.49
N LYS A 1026 -29.31 -23.84 -2.45
CA LYS A 1026 -30.62 -23.25 -2.17
C LYS A 1026 -30.47 -21.85 -1.60
N VAL A 1027 -31.03 -20.85 -2.27
CA VAL A 1027 -31.11 -19.48 -1.76
C VAL A 1027 -32.41 -19.32 -0.98
N MET A 1028 -32.31 -18.96 0.30
CA MET A 1028 -33.44 -18.93 1.23
C MET A 1028 -34.15 -17.56 1.26
N GLY A 1029 -33.50 -16.51 0.77
CA GLY A 1029 -34.07 -15.17 0.61
C GLY A 1029 -33.09 -14.05 1.00
N ARG A 1030 -33.53 -12.80 0.83
CA ARG A 1030 -32.84 -11.60 1.34
C ARG A 1030 -33.54 -11.10 2.60
N ASP A 1031 -32.77 -10.86 3.65
CA ASP A 1031 -33.18 -10.07 4.80
C ASP A 1031 -32.84 -8.61 4.51
N ASP A 1032 -33.81 -7.86 4.00
CA ASP A 1032 -33.65 -6.45 3.65
C ASP A 1032 -33.35 -5.54 4.85
N ARG A 1033 -33.68 -5.98 6.08
CA ARG A 1033 -33.39 -5.22 7.31
C ARG A 1033 -31.94 -5.40 7.74
N ALA A 1034 -31.43 -6.64 7.69
CA ALA A 1034 -30.03 -6.94 7.98
C ALA A 1034 -29.09 -6.66 6.80
N LYS A 1035 -29.62 -6.47 5.57
CA LYS A 1035 -28.88 -6.44 4.31
C LYS A 1035 -27.99 -7.69 4.16
N ARG A 1036 -28.62 -8.86 4.32
CA ARG A 1036 -27.98 -10.18 4.17
C ARG A 1036 -28.78 -11.07 3.23
N VAL A 1037 -28.11 -12.00 2.57
CA VAL A 1037 -28.70 -13.11 1.82
C VAL A 1037 -28.33 -14.40 2.54
N ASP A 1038 -29.34 -15.21 2.84
CA ASP A 1038 -29.18 -16.52 3.47
C ASP A 1038 -29.21 -17.60 2.37
N TRP A 1039 -28.22 -18.48 2.34
CA TRP A 1039 -28.12 -19.56 1.35
C TRP A 1039 -27.48 -20.83 1.93
N GLN A 1040 -27.77 -21.95 1.29
CA GLN A 1040 -27.42 -23.30 1.74
C GLN A 1040 -26.71 -24.07 0.63
N VAL A 1041 -25.75 -24.93 1.03
CA VAL A 1041 -25.07 -25.89 0.14
C VAL A 1041 -25.01 -27.24 0.83
N GLU A 1042 -25.39 -28.30 0.12
CA GLU A 1042 -25.14 -29.68 0.54
C GLU A 1042 -24.18 -30.36 -0.42
N LEU A 1043 -23.22 -31.09 0.13
CA LEU A 1043 -22.22 -31.85 -0.62
C LEU A 1043 -22.21 -33.31 -0.16
N ALA A 1044 -22.11 -34.24 -1.11
CA ALA A 1044 -21.58 -35.58 -0.86
C ALA A 1044 -20.19 -35.69 -1.51
N VAL A 1045 -19.16 -35.82 -0.69
CA VAL A 1045 -17.75 -35.86 -1.12
C VAL A 1045 -17.22 -37.29 -0.97
N PRO A 1046 -16.94 -38.00 -2.08
CA PRO A 1046 -16.41 -39.36 -2.01
C PRO A 1046 -15.04 -39.41 -1.32
N LEU A 1047 -14.98 -40.08 -0.17
CA LEU A 1047 -13.82 -40.15 0.72
C LEU A 1047 -12.57 -40.65 -0.01
N ALA A 1048 -12.72 -41.63 -0.89
CA ALA A 1048 -11.63 -42.19 -1.67
C ALA A 1048 -11.01 -41.17 -2.65
N ALA A 1049 -11.80 -40.24 -3.20
CA ALA A 1049 -11.31 -39.23 -4.16
C ALA A 1049 -10.43 -38.15 -3.50
N ILE A 1050 -10.58 -37.96 -2.18
CA ILE A 1050 -9.76 -37.06 -1.34
C ILE A 1050 -8.78 -37.82 -0.42
N GLY A 1051 -8.53 -39.11 -0.65
CA GLY A 1051 -7.55 -39.90 0.10
C GLY A 1051 -7.96 -40.33 1.52
N LEU A 1052 -9.23 -40.14 1.90
CA LEU A 1052 -9.77 -40.39 3.24
C LEU A 1052 -10.51 -41.73 3.37
N ALA A 1053 -10.10 -42.76 2.61
CA ALA A 1053 -10.63 -44.11 2.76
C ALA A 1053 -10.48 -44.64 4.20
N ASN A 1054 -11.47 -45.41 4.66
CA ASN A 1054 -11.60 -45.91 6.04
C ASN A 1054 -11.44 -44.80 7.09
N PRO A 1055 -12.36 -43.80 7.14
CA PRO A 1055 -12.18 -42.61 7.98
C PRO A 1055 -12.37 -42.87 9.48
N LYS A 1056 -13.17 -43.88 9.87
CA LYS A 1056 -13.56 -44.16 11.26
C LYS A 1056 -12.37 -44.14 12.23
N GLY A 1057 -12.47 -43.34 13.29
CA GLY A 1057 -11.45 -43.20 14.32
C GLY A 1057 -10.22 -42.38 13.92
N ARG A 1058 -10.11 -41.92 12.66
CA ARG A 1058 -8.97 -41.10 12.21
C ARG A 1058 -9.13 -39.63 12.60
N SER A 1059 -8.01 -39.02 12.95
CA SER A 1059 -7.82 -37.57 12.93
C SER A 1059 -7.15 -37.16 11.62
N VAL A 1060 -7.66 -36.12 10.97
CA VAL A 1060 -7.10 -35.55 9.73
C VAL A 1060 -7.05 -34.03 9.82
N GLY A 1061 -6.20 -33.39 9.02
CA GLY A 1061 -6.17 -31.92 8.97
C GLY A 1061 -7.34 -31.40 8.17
N PHE A 1062 -7.94 -30.32 8.64
CA PHE A 1062 -9.15 -29.76 8.04
C PHE A 1062 -9.25 -28.26 8.23
N ASP A 1063 -9.70 -27.60 7.17
CA ASP A 1063 -10.22 -26.24 7.23
C ASP A 1063 -11.40 -26.12 6.25
N THR A 1064 -12.23 -25.10 6.45
CA THR A 1064 -13.35 -24.82 5.55
C THR A 1064 -13.57 -23.31 5.50
N SER A 1065 -13.74 -22.79 4.29
CA SER A 1065 -13.91 -21.35 4.07
C SER A 1065 -15.10 -20.99 3.18
N ILE A 1066 -15.51 -19.74 3.31
CA ILE A 1066 -16.61 -19.11 2.58
C ILE A 1066 -16.04 -17.95 1.78
N GLY A 1067 -16.05 -18.06 0.45
CA GLY A 1067 -15.80 -16.93 -0.44
C GLY A 1067 -17.03 -16.03 -0.48
N ILE A 1068 -16.87 -14.77 -0.12
CA ILE A 1068 -17.95 -13.77 -0.15
C ILE A 1068 -17.82 -12.97 -1.46
N ALA A 1069 -18.88 -12.89 -2.26
CA ALA A 1069 -18.89 -12.09 -3.49
C ALA A 1069 -19.08 -10.58 -3.22
N ASN A 1070 -18.61 -9.74 -4.16
CA ASN A 1070 -19.09 -8.37 -4.30
C ASN A 1070 -20.55 -8.30 -4.81
N GLU A 1071 -21.18 -7.12 -4.81
CA GLU A 1071 -22.57 -6.94 -5.25
C GLU A 1071 -22.78 -7.33 -6.73
N SER A 1072 -21.74 -7.22 -7.55
CA SER A 1072 -21.76 -7.64 -8.97
C SER A 1072 -21.55 -9.15 -9.18
N GLY A 1073 -21.30 -9.94 -8.12
CA GLY A 1073 -20.93 -11.35 -8.20
C GLY A 1073 -19.55 -11.63 -8.83
N ASN A 1074 -18.80 -10.61 -9.27
CA ASN A 1074 -17.70 -10.74 -10.24
C ASN A 1074 -16.29 -10.57 -9.66
N GLY A 1075 -16.17 -10.49 -8.33
CA GLY A 1075 -14.93 -10.58 -7.58
C GLY A 1075 -15.20 -11.07 -6.16
N ARG A 1076 -14.22 -11.77 -5.56
CA ARG A 1076 -14.28 -12.14 -4.14
C ARG A 1076 -13.93 -10.91 -3.28
N GLU A 1077 -14.77 -10.63 -2.30
CA GLU A 1077 -14.60 -9.56 -1.34
C GLU A 1077 -13.78 -9.93 -0.09
N ARG A 1078 -13.95 -11.15 0.44
CA ARG A 1078 -13.12 -11.76 1.51
C ARG A 1078 -13.28 -13.29 1.43
N ALA A 1079 -12.37 -14.03 2.05
CA ALA A 1079 -12.65 -15.42 2.45
C ALA A 1079 -12.70 -15.51 3.97
N ALA A 1080 -13.73 -16.13 4.54
CA ALA A 1080 -13.82 -16.37 5.98
C ALA A 1080 -13.55 -17.84 6.27
N HIS A 1081 -12.63 -18.14 7.20
CA HIS A 1081 -12.15 -19.50 7.49
C HIS A 1081 -12.61 -20.00 8.88
N TRP A 1082 -12.64 -21.32 9.09
CA TRP A 1082 -13.02 -21.93 10.37
C TRP A 1082 -11.82 -22.17 11.30
N GLY A 1083 -10.79 -22.84 10.80
CA GLY A 1083 -9.51 -23.01 11.50
C GLY A 1083 -8.44 -22.08 10.93
N GLY A 1084 -8.48 -21.86 9.61
CA GLY A 1084 -7.55 -21.03 8.87
C GLY A 1084 -7.63 -19.54 9.19
N MET A 1085 -6.74 -18.78 8.57
CA MET A 1085 -6.80 -17.32 8.59
C MET A 1085 -7.79 -16.81 7.55
N SER A 1086 -8.73 -15.95 7.97
CA SER A 1086 -9.64 -15.27 7.04
C SER A 1086 -8.88 -14.32 6.10
N GLU A 1087 -9.04 -14.50 4.80
CA GLU A 1087 -8.34 -13.74 3.77
C GLU A 1087 -8.93 -12.33 3.56
N ALA A 1088 -8.02 -11.38 3.38
CA ALA A 1088 -8.30 -10.03 2.94
C ALA A 1088 -8.92 -9.95 1.54
N THR A 1089 -9.34 -8.74 1.16
CA THR A 1089 -9.67 -8.39 -0.23
C THR A 1089 -8.43 -8.45 -1.14
N VAL A 1090 -7.27 -8.06 -0.60
CA VAL A 1090 -6.03 -7.82 -1.35
C VAL A 1090 -5.10 -9.01 -1.22
N VAL A 1091 -5.57 -10.18 -1.66
CA VAL A 1091 -4.75 -11.39 -1.82
C VAL A 1091 -4.71 -11.71 -3.32
N ASP A 1092 -3.52 -11.95 -3.86
CA ASP A 1092 -3.33 -12.21 -5.28
C ASP A 1092 -3.69 -13.66 -5.67
N ARG A 1093 -3.76 -13.97 -6.97
CA ARG A 1093 -4.16 -15.32 -7.41
C ARG A 1093 -3.25 -16.41 -6.79
N PRO A 1094 -1.91 -16.28 -6.80
CA PRO A 1094 -1.01 -17.17 -6.06
C PRO A 1094 -1.35 -17.32 -4.57
N GLY A 1095 -1.51 -16.23 -3.83
CA GLY A 1095 -1.82 -16.23 -2.40
C GLY A 1095 -3.11 -16.99 -2.09
N SER A 1096 -4.22 -16.59 -2.70
CA SER A 1096 -5.54 -17.21 -2.49
C SER A 1096 -5.65 -18.64 -3.04
N SER A 1097 -4.69 -19.10 -3.83
CA SER A 1097 -4.62 -20.50 -4.30
C SER A 1097 -3.91 -21.44 -3.32
N ARG A 1098 -3.04 -20.92 -2.44
CA ARG A 1098 -2.09 -21.72 -1.65
C ARG A 1098 -2.83 -22.52 -0.56
N LEU A 1099 -2.41 -23.77 -0.37
CA LEU A 1099 -2.78 -24.59 0.78
C LEU A 1099 -1.88 -24.19 1.95
N LEU A 1100 -2.48 -23.94 3.12
CA LEU A 1100 -1.76 -23.48 4.32
C LEU A 1100 -2.03 -24.39 5.54
N PRO A 1101 -1.48 -25.63 5.58
CA PRO A 1101 -1.69 -26.58 6.67
C PRO A 1101 -1.24 -26.06 8.05
N GLU A 1102 -0.38 -25.04 8.08
CA GLU A 1102 0.05 -24.37 9.30
C GLU A 1102 -1.09 -23.64 10.02
N HIS A 1103 -2.20 -23.34 9.33
CA HIS A 1103 -3.39 -22.73 9.91
C HIS A 1103 -4.58 -23.70 10.06
N TRP A 1104 -4.55 -24.93 9.52
CA TRP A 1104 -5.72 -25.82 9.54
C TRP A 1104 -6.03 -26.39 10.93
N GLY A 1105 -7.32 -26.56 11.24
CA GLY A 1105 -7.80 -27.27 12.42
C GLY A 1105 -7.67 -28.80 12.27
N THR A 1106 -8.31 -29.54 13.18
CA THR A 1106 -8.32 -31.02 13.13
C THR A 1106 -9.75 -31.54 13.07
N LEU A 1107 -10.01 -32.42 12.10
CA LEU A 1107 -11.26 -33.16 11.96
C LEU A 1107 -11.06 -34.57 12.54
N ILE A 1108 -11.95 -34.98 13.44
CA ILE A 1108 -11.94 -36.31 14.06
C ILE A 1108 -13.21 -37.05 13.64
N PHE A 1109 -13.05 -38.15 12.92
CA PHE A 1109 -14.15 -39.05 12.61
C PHE A 1109 -14.45 -39.93 13.82
N LEU A 1110 -15.55 -39.65 14.52
CA LEU A 1110 -15.89 -40.39 15.73
C LEU A 1110 -16.25 -41.84 15.42
N GLU A 1111 -15.85 -42.74 16.32
CA GLU A 1111 -16.48 -44.05 16.42
C GLU A 1111 -17.92 -43.91 16.97
N ARG A 1112 -18.71 -44.99 16.90
CA ARG A 1112 -20.07 -45.02 17.45
C ARG A 1112 -20.02 -45.10 18.97
#